data_AF-A0A814KF72-F1
#
_entry.id   AF-A0A814KF72-F1
#
_cell.length_a   1.000
_cell.length_b   1.000
_cell.length_c   1.000
_cell.angle_alpha   90.00
_cell.angle_beta   90.00
_cell.angle_gamma   90.00
#
_symmetry.space_group_name_H-M   'P 1'
#
loop_
_entity.id
_entity.type
_entity.pdbx_description
1 polymer ?
#
loop_
_entity_poly.entity_id
_entity_poly.type
_entity_poly.pdbx_seq_one_letter_code
_entity_poly.pdbx_strand_id
1 'polypeptide(L)'
;MASFTIENVFGVGSFRLCSGFPTAIKITDKSDAHLYECALNGCIQVYNYSTDERLFFQHVYDDIIVVMVYNEYVNQILTCSYTGKIIIWSHDYQKRYVEQQTRINHVHYGFWTTDGTGIYLCSRFDGTLLSLTYDSEHHSLTETWLRHWATPRADAETVHPPSNLSISPINIAEKMETSNTYVAGSIGYEFVLSTNLRRHLFAILQRPHEHVHIHELNLHDGHLIQDLKLQHAKPNQTFLCATTTTLRQTDTGKEFFAVGLQSGLIFIIDTNPLHVHCIINATGSPQAIIWWHSYLLTFGYISTIVNVYSLDGTLIASCKDAPATAICHLQWNSTEQDLLWVGGYMGLTLVRLELIDTVRTPSPVNAVVFTILNTSVDELSPSTTLCLTTLIHKTLHETAGCGIYMDKKEILSGDLSGNIFRWSVDEAKPKEHTHISDSVRCFVSKNLVGTLSGALYNIDNQEIIEDFSTAIICAAWNNAQTVCLIGLADGSLVNLQSKRIVGLHANNAEIWGVAWSPNEQLCATASEDQTTCIWQVDQERKLIATLTGHTTAVTAVQWKYERIYTCADDRTVRVYNSHANTYNCLYVLRTPTSLFGWFTLTYLQVDEEQKLIICTTQNGYLVVWRDEENARAILCQKIHFGSLEALKYDKTTRRLVTVGSDCTVTSLRLNSV
;
A
#
# COMPACT_ATOMS: atom_id res chain seq x y z
N MET A 1 27.42 4.85 -4.82
CA MET A 1 25.98 5.10 -5.04
C MET A 1 25.42 5.56 -3.71
N ALA A 2 24.52 6.55 -3.71
CA ALA A 2 23.79 6.88 -2.50
C ALA A 2 22.92 5.68 -2.11
N SER A 3 22.84 5.39 -0.82
CA SER A 3 21.99 4.35 -0.25
C SER A 3 21.45 4.85 1.08
N PHE A 4 20.49 4.12 1.63
CA PHE A 4 20.00 4.35 2.97
C PHE A 4 19.90 3.03 3.73
N THR A 5 19.74 3.14 5.04
CA THR A 5 19.39 2.03 5.90
C THR A 5 18.09 2.37 6.60
N ILE A 6 17.09 1.48 6.51
CA ILE A 6 15.87 1.61 7.33
C ILE A 6 16.27 1.30 8.77
N GLU A 7 16.15 2.30 9.65
CA GLU A 7 16.48 2.15 11.07
C GLU A 7 15.28 1.59 11.84
N ASN A 8 14.08 2.08 11.52
CA ASN A 8 12.86 1.63 12.14
C ASN A 8 11.65 1.92 11.23
N VAL A 9 10.60 1.13 11.38
CA VAL A 9 9.30 1.36 10.76
C VAL A 9 8.26 1.28 11.86
N PHE A 10 7.49 2.36 12.01
CA PHE A 10 6.43 2.51 12.98
C PHE A 10 5.06 2.49 12.30
N GLY A 11 4.03 2.24 13.08
CA GLY A 11 2.68 2.06 12.57
C GLY A 11 2.44 0.64 12.09
N VAL A 12 1.28 0.42 11.50
CA VAL A 12 0.94 -0.88 10.94
C VAL A 12 0.58 -0.64 9.50
N GLY A 13 1.59 -0.85 8.66
CA GLY A 13 1.40 -0.75 7.23
C GLY A 13 0.24 -1.62 6.80
N SER A 14 -0.53 -1.09 5.86
CA SER A 14 -1.76 -1.72 5.42
C SER A 14 -1.49 -3.16 4.96
N PHE A 15 -2.21 -4.15 5.52
CA PHE A 15 -2.23 -5.55 5.01
C PHE A 15 -2.62 -5.65 3.53
N ARG A 16 -3.08 -4.54 2.96
CA ARG A 16 -3.41 -4.32 1.55
C ARG A 16 -2.24 -4.55 0.58
N LEU A 17 -0.98 -4.53 1.03
CA LEU A 17 0.13 -4.10 0.17
C LEU A 17 1.08 -5.20 -0.30
N CYS A 18 0.84 -6.44 0.12
CA CYS A 18 1.60 -7.62 -0.26
C CYS A 18 0.62 -8.65 -0.86
N SER A 19 0.89 -9.18 -2.07
CA SER A 19 0.20 -10.37 -2.55
C SER A 19 0.72 -11.56 -1.77
N GLY A 20 -0.12 -12.11 -0.90
CA GLY A 20 0.43 -12.77 0.26
C GLY A 20 -0.01 -12.02 1.50
N PHE A 21 -0.91 -12.63 2.27
CA PHE A 21 -0.83 -12.38 3.69
C PHE A 21 0.60 -12.73 4.14
N PRO A 22 1.13 -12.10 5.19
CA PRO A 22 2.03 -12.83 6.08
C PRO A 22 1.43 -14.21 6.35
N THR A 23 1.95 -15.19 5.65
CA THR A 23 1.33 -16.48 5.43
C THR A 23 1.98 -17.39 6.46
N ALA A 24 1.15 -18.18 7.14
CA ALA A 24 1.45 -19.01 8.31
C ALA A 24 1.23 -18.35 9.67
N ILE A 25 0.07 -17.71 9.88
CA ILE A 25 -0.49 -17.76 11.23
C ILE A 25 -0.99 -19.18 11.44
N LYS A 26 -0.08 -20.13 11.72
CA LYS A 26 -0.49 -21.42 12.21
C LYS A 26 -0.68 -21.25 13.70
N ILE A 27 -1.93 -21.18 14.15
CA ILE A 27 -2.21 -21.64 15.51
C ILE A 27 -1.96 -23.14 15.48
N THR A 28 -0.71 -23.56 15.64
CA THR A 28 -0.44 -24.93 16.01
C THR A 28 -0.82 -25.04 17.48
N ASP A 29 -1.77 -25.91 17.81
CA ASP A 29 -2.02 -26.38 19.18
C ASP A 29 -0.76 -26.98 19.86
N LYS A 30 0.35 -27.07 19.14
CA LYS A 30 1.65 -27.49 19.63
C LYS A 30 2.57 -26.28 19.72
N SER A 31 2.85 -25.89 20.97
CA SER A 31 3.79 -24.90 21.53
C SER A 31 3.46 -23.41 21.38
N ASP A 32 2.83 -22.85 22.42
CA ASP A 32 3.01 -21.54 23.12
C ASP A 32 3.36 -20.24 22.38
N ALA A 33 3.34 -20.17 21.06
CA ALA A 33 3.60 -18.93 20.33
C ALA A 33 2.44 -18.61 19.37
N HIS A 34 1.46 -17.85 19.86
CA HIS A 34 0.48 -17.20 18.99
C HIS A 34 1.22 -16.11 18.22
N LEU A 35 1.67 -16.37 16.99
CA LEU A 35 2.46 -15.42 16.20
C LEU A 35 1.69 -14.86 15.00
N TYR A 36 1.98 -13.62 14.64
CA TYR A 36 1.68 -13.10 13.31
C TYR A 36 2.90 -12.38 12.73
N GLU A 37 3.10 -12.55 11.43
CA GLU A 37 4.18 -11.91 10.68
C GLU A 37 3.60 -10.70 9.94
N CYS A 38 4.42 -9.75 9.50
CA CYS A 38 4.02 -8.74 8.53
C CYS A 38 5.22 -8.19 7.77
N ALA A 39 5.00 -7.89 6.50
CA ALA A 39 5.90 -7.10 5.70
C ALA A 39 5.53 -5.61 5.86
N LEU A 40 6.49 -4.79 6.29
CA LEU A 40 6.33 -3.34 6.40
C LEU A 40 7.46 -2.66 5.63
N ASN A 41 7.11 -2.09 4.49
CA ASN A 41 8.07 -1.59 3.50
C ASN A 41 9.10 -2.69 3.16
N GLY A 42 10.39 -2.42 3.27
CA GLY A 42 11.46 -3.40 3.04
C GLY A 42 11.79 -4.32 4.21
N CYS A 43 10.96 -4.32 5.27
CA CYS A 43 11.22 -5.04 6.52
C CYS A 43 10.25 -6.18 6.77
N ILE A 44 10.74 -7.25 7.38
CA ILE A 44 9.95 -8.36 7.93
C ILE A 44 9.86 -8.17 9.44
N GLN A 45 8.67 -8.33 9.99
CA GLN A 45 8.41 -8.27 11.42
C GLN A 45 7.60 -9.49 11.87
N VAL A 46 7.90 -10.00 13.07
CA VAL A 46 7.11 -11.06 13.71
C VAL A 46 6.70 -10.58 15.09
N TYR A 47 5.44 -10.82 15.43
CA TYR A 47 4.82 -10.39 16.66
C TYR A 47 4.15 -11.55 17.37
N ASN A 48 4.15 -11.50 18.69
CA ASN A 48 3.23 -12.30 19.49
C ASN A 48 1.84 -11.65 19.44
N TYR A 49 0.85 -12.41 19.00
CA TYR A 49 -0.53 -11.99 18.90
C TYR A 49 -1.13 -11.65 20.27
N SER A 50 -0.89 -12.47 21.30
CA SER A 50 -1.50 -12.32 22.63
C SER A 50 -0.89 -11.17 23.44
N THR A 51 0.43 -10.95 23.35
CA THR A 51 1.13 -9.90 24.10
C THR A 51 1.35 -8.63 23.29
N ASP A 52 1.10 -8.67 21.97
CA ASP A 52 1.43 -7.60 21.02
C ASP A 52 2.95 -7.28 21.00
N GLU A 53 3.80 -8.17 21.48
CA GLU A 53 5.25 -7.97 21.53
C GLU A 53 5.89 -8.24 20.17
N ARG A 54 6.75 -7.33 19.68
CA ARG A 54 7.54 -7.55 18.47
C ARG A 54 8.71 -8.47 18.80
N LEU A 55 8.67 -9.71 18.33
CA LEU A 55 9.68 -10.74 18.55
C LEU A 55 10.83 -10.70 17.55
N PHE A 56 10.55 -10.25 16.33
CA PHE A 56 11.53 -10.18 15.24
C PHE A 56 11.35 -8.91 14.42
N PHE A 57 12.46 -8.33 13.99
CA PHE A 57 12.52 -7.21 13.05
C PHE A 57 13.79 -7.34 12.22
N GLN A 58 13.64 -7.39 10.90
CA GLN A 58 14.77 -7.40 9.99
C GLN A 58 14.49 -6.56 8.75
N HIS A 59 15.41 -5.65 8.42
CA HIS A 59 15.46 -4.99 7.12
C HIS A 59 16.05 -5.96 6.10
N VAL A 60 15.29 -6.22 5.02
CA VAL A 60 15.59 -7.28 4.06
C VAL A 60 15.85 -6.73 2.66
N TYR A 61 15.03 -5.78 2.23
CA TYR A 61 15.06 -5.20 0.89
C TYR A 61 15.21 -3.69 0.97
N ASP A 62 15.97 -3.13 0.03
CA ASP A 62 16.11 -1.67 -0.10
C ASP A 62 14.86 -1.02 -0.74
N ASP A 63 13.86 -1.80 -1.14
CA ASP A 63 12.52 -1.39 -1.57
C ASP A 63 11.43 -2.16 -0.81
N ILE A 64 10.17 -1.91 -1.13
CA ILE A 64 9.04 -2.56 -0.45
C ILE A 64 8.90 -4.04 -0.83
N ILE A 65 8.52 -4.86 0.14
CA ILE A 65 8.10 -6.26 -0.04
C ILE A 65 6.68 -6.27 -0.59
N VAL A 66 6.47 -6.96 -1.71
CA VAL A 66 5.17 -7.07 -2.40
C VAL A 66 4.67 -8.48 -2.52
N VAL A 67 5.49 -9.50 -2.26
CA VAL A 67 5.06 -10.90 -2.10
C VAL A 67 5.63 -11.47 -0.82
N MET A 68 4.80 -12.14 -0.01
CA MET A 68 5.21 -12.93 1.15
C MET A 68 4.33 -14.17 1.26
N VAL A 69 4.87 -15.34 0.94
CA VAL A 69 4.11 -16.61 0.83
C VAL A 69 4.84 -17.75 1.55
N TYR A 70 4.24 -18.33 2.59
CA TYR A 70 4.67 -19.57 3.22
C TYR A 70 4.07 -20.76 2.48
N ASN A 71 4.91 -21.77 2.29
CA ASN A 71 4.54 -23.02 1.67
C ASN A 71 4.69 -24.17 2.67
N GLU A 72 3.56 -24.79 3.03
CA GLU A 72 3.52 -25.91 3.98
C GLU A 72 4.24 -27.16 3.49
N TYR A 73 4.28 -27.40 2.17
CA TYR A 73 4.86 -28.61 1.60
C TYR A 73 6.38 -28.62 1.76
N VAL A 74 7.02 -27.47 1.53
CA VAL A 74 8.49 -27.31 1.70
C VAL A 74 8.89 -26.70 3.04
N ASN A 75 7.94 -26.22 3.85
CA ASN A 75 8.16 -25.54 5.13
C ASN A 75 9.13 -24.33 5.01
N GLN A 76 8.86 -23.46 4.04
CA GLN A 76 9.69 -22.32 3.69
C GLN A 76 8.84 -21.09 3.37
N ILE A 77 9.47 -19.92 3.43
CA ILE A 77 8.82 -18.63 3.17
C ILE A 77 9.46 -17.99 1.94
N LEU A 78 8.64 -17.60 0.97
CA LEU A 78 9.02 -16.80 -0.19
C LEU A 78 8.76 -15.33 0.12
N THR A 79 9.74 -14.47 -0.11
CA THR A 79 9.53 -13.02 -0.20
C THR A 79 9.97 -12.50 -1.57
N CYS A 80 9.26 -11.52 -2.10
CA CYS A 80 9.67 -10.79 -3.30
C CYS A 80 9.47 -9.29 -3.10
N SER A 81 10.45 -8.50 -3.55
CA SER A 81 10.35 -7.04 -3.56
C SER A 81 9.69 -6.50 -4.81
N TYR A 82 9.30 -5.23 -4.77
CA TYR A 82 8.72 -4.50 -5.90
C TYR A 82 9.61 -4.51 -7.14
N THR A 83 10.93 -4.48 -6.95
CA THR A 83 11.93 -4.55 -8.03
C THR A 83 12.21 -5.97 -8.54
N GLY A 84 11.49 -6.98 -8.05
CA GLY A 84 11.62 -8.37 -8.51
C GLY A 84 12.78 -9.14 -7.88
N LYS A 85 13.30 -8.70 -6.74
CA LYS A 85 14.28 -9.47 -5.98
C LYS A 85 13.57 -10.50 -5.10
N ILE A 86 13.91 -11.77 -5.27
CA ILE A 86 13.34 -12.90 -4.51
C ILE A 86 14.32 -13.36 -3.43
N ILE A 87 13.78 -13.70 -2.26
CA ILE A 87 14.48 -14.46 -1.22
C ILE A 87 13.58 -15.60 -0.74
N ILE A 88 14.14 -16.80 -0.61
CA ILE A 88 13.47 -17.95 0.00
C ILE A 88 14.15 -18.26 1.33
N TRP A 89 13.35 -18.37 2.39
CA TRP A 89 13.78 -18.47 3.78
C TRP A 89 13.40 -19.81 4.39
N SER A 90 14.12 -20.19 5.45
CA SER A 90 13.56 -21.08 6.45
C SER A 90 12.35 -20.44 7.14
N HIS A 91 11.43 -21.28 7.63
CA HIS A 91 10.21 -20.85 8.34
C HIS A 91 10.46 -19.97 9.59
N ASP A 92 11.70 -19.88 10.07
CA ASP A 92 12.12 -19.08 11.23
C ASP A 92 13.00 -17.87 10.86
N TYR A 93 13.13 -17.58 9.56
CA TYR A 93 13.98 -16.54 8.97
C TYR A 93 15.48 -16.63 9.29
N GLN A 94 15.97 -17.74 9.87
CA GLN A 94 17.38 -17.88 10.25
C GLN A 94 18.29 -18.18 9.05
N LYS A 95 17.75 -18.77 7.97
CA LYS A 95 18.52 -19.15 6.78
C LYS A 95 17.87 -18.62 5.51
N ARG A 96 18.69 -18.02 4.64
CA ARG A 96 18.34 -17.73 3.24
C ARG A 96 18.78 -18.90 2.37
N TYR A 97 17.84 -19.59 1.76
CA TYR A 97 18.10 -20.68 0.81
C TYR A 97 18.41 -20.16 -0.59
N VAL A 98 17.66 -19.15 -1.04
CA VAL A 98 17.82 -18.51 -2.34
C VAL A 98 17.79 -17.00 -2.15
N GLU A 99 18.64 -16.28 -2.88
CA GLU A 99 18.54 -14.83 -3.06
C GLU A 99 18.88 -14.51 -4.52
N GLN A 100 17.91 -14.00 -5.29
CA GLN A 100 18.04 -13.85 -6.73
C GLN A 100 17.28 -12.62 -7.23
N GLN A 101 17.92 -11.84 -8.11
CA GLN A 101 17.25 -10.82 -8.91
C GLN A 101 16.62 -11.47 -10.14
N THR A 102 15.33 -11.22 -10.37
CA THR A 102 14.62 -11.72 -11.55
C THR A 102 14.58 -10.70 -12.68
N ARG A 103 14.15 -11.14 -13.86
CA ARG A 103 13.90 -10.27 -15.04
C ARG A 103 12.63 -9.43 -14.94
N ILE A 104 11.70 -9.74 -14.03
CA ILE A 104 10.49 -8.93 -13.84
C ILE A 104 10.80 -7.73 -12.93
N ASN A 105 10.15 -6.60 -13.21
CA ASN A 105 10.24 -5.40 -12.38
C ASN A 105 8.82 -4.87 -12.12
N HIS A 106 8.66 -4.01 -11.13
CA HIS A 106 7.35 -3.51 -10.70
C HIS A 106 6.36 -4.63 -10.35
N VAL A 107 6.84 -5.63 -9.61
CA VAL A 107 6.03 -6.76 -9.16
C VAL A 107 4.89 -6.23 -8.31
N HIS A 108 3.67 -6.67 -8.62
CA HIS A 108 2.47 -6.28 -7.89
C HIS A 108 1.77 -7.47 -7.25
N TYR A 109 1.95 -8.65 -7.83
CA TYR A 109 1.33 -9.85 -7.33
C TYR A 109 2.21 -11.07 -7.59
N GLY A 110 2.11 -12.08 -6.73
CA GLY A 110 2.72 -13.37 -6.92
C GLY A 110 2.13 -14.43 -6.00
N PHE A 111 2.32 -15.69 -6.38
CA PHE A 111 1.93 -16.85 -5.58
C PHE A 111 2.94 -17.99 -5.74
N TRP A 112 2.91 -18.90 -4.77
CA TRP A 112 3.68 -20.13 -4.77
C TRP A 112 2.71 -21.31 -4.88
N THR A 113 2.93 -22.20 -5.85
CA THR A 113 2.13 -23.43 -5.98
C THR A 113 2.22 -24.25 -4.71
N THR A 114 1.13 -24.89 -4.32
CA THR A 114 1.05 -25.67 -3.07
C THR A 114 1.98 -26.88 -3.04
N ASP A 115 2.36 -27.41 -4.20
CA ASP A 115 3.37 -28.46 -4.31
C ASP A 115 4.81 -27.95 -4.11
N GLY A 116 4.98 -26.64 -3.92
CA GLY A 116 6.28 -26.01 -3.65
C GLY A 116 7.17 -25.82 -4.87
N THR A 117 6.74 -26.25 -6.06
CA THR A 117 7.64 -26.31 -7.23
C THR A 117 7.61 -25.08 -8.14
N GLY A 118 6.51 -24.33 -8.17
CA GLY A 118 6.28 -23.22 -9.10
C GLY A 118 6.04 -21.90 -8.38
N ILE A 119 6.69 -20.84 -8.83
CA ILE A 119 6.49 -19.47 -8.33
C ILE A 119 6.11 -18.59 -9.51
N TYR A 120 5.06 -17.80 -9.36
CA TYR A 120 4.55 -16.93 -10.41
C TYR A 120 4.50 -15.50 -9.91
N LEU A 121 5.06 -14.58 -10.68
CA LEU A 121 5.10 -13.15 -10.38
C LEU A 121 4.50 -12.38 -11.54
N CYS A 122 3.67 -11.37 -11.24
CA CYS A 122 3.14 -10.48 -12.26
C CYS A 122 3.27 -9.00 -11.91
N SER A 123 3.50 -8.22 -12.97
CA SER A 123 3.59 -6.77 -12.95
C SER A 123 2.38 -6.16 -13.62
N ARG A 124 1.69 -5.31 -12.86
CA ARG A 124 0.51 -4.57 -13.29
C ARG A 124 0.83 -3.53 -14.38
N PHE A 125 2.01 -2.91 -14.30
CA PHE A 125 2.32 -1.74 -15.11
C PHE A 125 2.76 -2.09 -16.52
N ASP A 126 3.55 -3.14 -16.68
CA ASP A 126 4.10 -3.54 -17.97
C ASP A 126 3.42 -4.78 -18.57
N GLY A 127 2.45 -5.37 -17.86
CA GLY A 127 1.73 -6.52 -18.39
C GLY A 127 2.57 -7.79 -18.41
N THR A 128 3.49 -7.97 -17.46
CA THR A 128 4.41 -9.12 -17.45
C THR A 128 3.97 -10.19 -16.46
N LEU A 129 4.03 -11.46 -16.86
CA LEU A 129 3.97 -12.63 -15.99
C LEU A 129 5.24 -13.44 -16.15
N LEU A 130 5.93 -13.67 -15.04
CA LEU A 130 7.10 -14.51 -14.93
C LEU A 130 6.73 -15.81 -14.19
N SER A 131 7.18 -16.93 -14.74
CA SER A 131 7.15 -18.25 -14.10
C SER A 131 8.55 -18.67 -13.71
N LEU A 132 8.67 -19.20 -12.50
CA LEU A 132 9.90 -19.72 -11.92
C LEU A 132 9.67 -21.14 -11.41
N THR A 133 10.65 -22.01 -11.59
CA THR A 133 10.70 -23.34 -10.98
C THR A 133 11.67 -23.33 -9.80
N TYR A 134 11.19 -23.77 -8.64
CA TYR A 134 11.96 -23.92 -7.42
C TYR A 134 12.31 -25.39 -7.18
N ASP A 135 13.60 -25.66 -7.05
CA ASP A 135 14.12 -26.95 -6.60
C ASP A 135 14.44 -26.85 -5.09
N SER A 136 13.62 -27.52 -4.28
CA SER A 136 13.74 -27.51 -2.83
C SER A 136 14.90 -28.38 -2.30
N GLU A 137 15.38 -29.36 -3.08
CA GLU A 137 16.50 -30.22 -2.70
C GLU A 137 17.84 -29.49 -2.90
N HIS A 138 17.98 -28.81 -4.04
CA HIS A 138 19.20 -28.07 -4.39
C HIS A 138 19.16 -26.60 -4.00
N HIS A 139 18.02 -26.11 -3.48
CA HIS A 139 17.77 -24.71 -3.17
C HIS A 139 18.13 -23.80 -4.35
N SER A 140 17.57 -24.10 -5.52
CA SER A 140 17.83 -23.34 -6.75
C SER A 140 16.54 -22.84 -7.37
N LEU A 141 16.62 -21.68 -8.02
CA LEU A 141 15.47 -21.03 -8.65
C LEU A 141 15.81 -20.75 -10.11
N THR A 142 14.97 -21.24 -11.01
CA THR A 142 15.17 -21.10 -12.45
C THR A 142 13.98 -20.37 -13.07
N GLU A 143 14.25 -19.36 -13.89
CA GLU A 143 13.20 -18.71 -14.67
C GLU A 143 12.79 -19.59 -15.85
N THR A 144 11.54 -20.04 -15.85
CA THR A 144 11.03 -21.05 -16.78
C THR A 144 10.48 -20.39 -18.04
N TRP A 145 9.62 -19.40 -17.89
CA TRP A 145 9.08 -18.63 -19.01
C TRP A 145 8.60 -17.25 -18.55
N LEU A 146 8.53 -16.34 -19.51
CA LEU A 146 8.15 -14.94 -19.32
C LEU A 146 7.17 -14.57 -20.41
N ARG A 147 6.03 -13.98 -20.04
CA ARG A 147 5.00 -13.54 -20.96
C ARG A 147 4.72 -12.06 -20.76
N HIS A 148 4.77 -11.30 -21.85
CA HIS A 148 4.38 -9.90 -21.87
C HIS A 148 3.09 -9.75 -22.68
N TRP A 149 2.06 -9.14 -22.09
CA TRP A 149 0.80 -8.80 -22.77
C TRP A 149 0.75 -7.37 -23.30
N ALA A 150 1.74 -6.54 -22.97
CA ALA A 150 1.87 -5.20 -23.52
C ALA A 150 2.21 -5.23 -25.01
N THR A 151 1.60 -4.33 -25.79
CA THR A 151 2.17 -3.95 -27.08
C THR A 151 3.60 -3.44 -26.84
N PRO A 152 4.57 -3.80 -27.68
CA PRO A 152 5.92 -3.26 -27.56
C PRO A 152 5.83 -1.74 -27.55
N ARG A 153 6.46 -1.10 -26.55
CA ARG A 153 6.88 0.29 -26.74
C ARG A 153 7.71 0.32 -28.02
N ALA A 154 7.60 1.39 -28.79
CA ALA A 154 8.32 1.57 -30.07
C ALA A 154 9.85 1.48 -29.96
N ASP A 155 10.41 1.27 -28.76
CA ASP A 155 11.83 1.39 -28.46
C ASP A 155 12.43 0.17 -27.72
N ALA A 156 11.74 -0.97 -27.62
CA ALA A 156 12.25 -2.15 -26.91
C ALA A 156 12.56 -3.32 -27.85
N GLU A 157 13.85 -3.66 -27.96
CA GLU A 157 14.33 -4.83 -28.69
C GLU A 157 13.74 -6.12 -28.10
N THR A 158 13.15 -6.94 -28.97
CA THR A 158 12.56 -8.24 -28.65
C THR A 158 13.62 -9.25 -28.23
N VAL A 159 13.54 -9.75 -26.99
CA VAL A 159 14.35 -10.88 -26.51
C VAL A 159 13.52 -12.16 -26.61
N HIS A 160 14.01 -13.15 -27.34
CA HIS A 160 13.38 -14.47 -27.47
C HIS A 160 13.64 -15.36 -26.24
N PRO A 161 12.69 -16.22 -25.82
CA PRO A 161 12.92 -17.20 -24.76
C PRO A 161 13.93 -18.28 -25.19
N PRO A 162 14.71 -18.87 -24.28
CA PRO A 162 15.57 -20.00 -24.59
C PRO A 162 14.72 -21.23 -24.95
N SER A 163 15.00 -21.82 -26.11
CA SER A 163 14.46 -23.11 -26.51
C SER A 163 15.21 -24.23 -25.80
N ASN A 164 14.44 -25.17 -25.24
CA ASN A 164 14.81 -26.45 -24.61
C ASN A 164 14.95 -26.43 -23.08
N LEU A 165 13.91 -26.91 -22.41
CA LEU A 165 14.01 -27.61 -21.12
C LEU A 165 13.00 -28.77 -21.14
N SER A 166 13.52 -30.00 -21.16
CA SER A 166 12.75 -31.24 -20.97
C SER A 166 12.69 -31.54 -19.48
N ILE A 167 11.49 -31.72 -18.91
CA ILE A 167 11.34 -32.22 -17.53
C ILE A 167 10.24 -33.29 -17.47
N SER A 168 10.58 -34.36 -16.76
CA SER A 168 9.83 -35.61 -16.56
C SER A 168 8.62 -35.44 -15.64
N PRO A 169 7.52 -36.20 -15.81
CA PRO A 169 6.37 -36.12 -14.91
C PRO A 169 6.69 -36.77 -13.55
N ILE A 170 6.49 -36.02 -12.47
CA ILE A 170 6.52 -36.53 -11.09
C ILE A 170 5.08 -36.55 -10.56
N ASN A 171 4.64 -37.73 -10.10
CA ASN A 171 3.34 -37.95 -9.46
C ASN A 171 3.39 -37.46 -8.01
N ILE A 172 2.57 -36.47 -7.62
CA ILE A 172 2.43 -36.02 -6.23
C ILE A 172 0.95 -35.68 -5.93
N ALA A 173 0.56 -35.97 -4.69
CA ALA A 173 -0.80 -36.14 -4.16
C ALA A 173 -1.70 -34.88 -4.15
N GLU A 174 -3.01 -35.15 -4.30
CA GLU A 174 -4.12 -34.19 -4.23
C GLU A 174 -4.24 -33.55 -2.83
N LYS A 175 -3.93 -32.27 -2.71
CA LYS A 175 -4.36 -31.43 -1.58
C LYS A 175 -4.85 -30.07 -2.10
N MET A 176 -5.92 -29.59 -1.48
CA MET A 176 -6.56 -28.32 -1.78
C MET A 176 -5.54 -27.17 -1.81
N GLU A 177 -5.60 -26.43 -2.91
CA GLU A 177 -4.80 -25.24 -3.12
C GLU A 177 -5.27 -24.16 -2.13
N THR A 178 -4.36 -23.38 -1.55
CA THR A 178 -4.68 -22.13 -0.84
C THR A 178 -3.67 -21.07 -1.26
N SER A 179 -4.14 -19.97 -1.84
CA SER A 179 -3.36 -18.73 -2.04
C SER A 179 -4.33 -17.54 -2.14
N ASN A 180 -3.87 -16.33 -2.46
CA ASN A 180 -4.38 -15.07 -1.89
C ASN A 180 -4.98 -14.07 -2.88
N THR A 181 -6.12 -13.45 -2.58
CA THR A 181 -6.80 -12.53 -3.51
C THR A 181 -6.39 -11.08 -3.27
N TYR A 182 -5.99 -10.35 -4.32
CA TYR A 182 -5.92 -8.88 -4.29
C TYR A 182 -6.14 -8.25 -5.67
N VAL A 183 -6.95 -7.19 -5.75
CA VAL A 183 -6.94 -6.22 -6.86
C VAL A 183 -7.15 -4.81 -6.29
N ALA A 184 -6.39 -3.84 -6.78
CA ALA A 184 -6.69 -2.43 -6.60
C ALA A 184 -6.70 -1.71 -7.94
N GLY A 185 -7.67 -0.80 -8.08
CA GLY A 185 -8.06 -0.18 -9.34
C GLY A 185 -7.18 0.96 -9.87
N SER A 186 -7.47 1.29 -11.13
CA SER A 186 -7.08 2.41 -12.00
C SER A 186 -5.60 2.60 -12.40
N ILE A 187 -5.38 2.42 -13.71
CA ILE A 187 -4.19 2.71 -14.55
C ILE A 187 -3.17 1.55 -14.67
N GLY A 188 -3.49 0.54 -15.48
CA GLY A 188 -2.57 -0.56 -15.85
C GLY A 188 -3.30 -1.81 -16.33
N TYR A 189 -2.55 -2.85 -16.70
CA TYR A 189 -3.08 -4.20 -16.86
C TYR A 189 -3.39 -4.77 -15.49
N GLU A 190 -4.63 -5.11 -15.18
CA GLU A 190 -4.95 -5.76 -13.90
C GLU A 190 -4.81 -7.27 -14.04
N PHE A 191 -4.08 -7.91 -13.11
CA PHE A 191 -3.87 -9.35 -13.05
C PHE A 191 -4.38 -9.93 -11.75
N VAL A 192 -5.08 -11.05 -11.85
CA VAL A 192 -5.18 -12.04 -10.78
C VAL A 192 -4.89 -13.41 -11.37
N LEU A 193 -4.22 -14.22 -10.57
CA LEU A 193 -3.83 -15.58 -10.92
C LEU A 193 -4.59 -16.54 -10.00
N SER A 194 -5.25 -17.53 -10.61
CA SER A 194 -5.80 -18.70 -9.93
C SER A 194 -5.26 -19.95 -10.60
N THR A 195 -5.09 -21.02 -9.84
CA THR A 195 -4.78 -22.34 -10.38
C THR A 195 -5.97 -23.29 -10.21
N ASN A 196 -5.97 -24.36 -11.00
CA ASN A 196 -6.85 -25.51 -10.80
C ASN A 196 -6.05 -26.79 -10.59
N LEU A 197 -6.74 -27.88 -10.26
CA LEU A 197 -6.10 -29.16 -9.97
C LEU A 197 -5.46 -29.80 -11.21
N ARG A 198 -5.79 -29.31 -12.41
CA ARG A 198 -5.15 -29.71 -13.68
C ARG A 198 -3.83 -28.98 -13.93
N ARG A 199 -3.40 -28.11 -13.02
CA ARG A 199 -2.24 -27.23 -13.17
C ARG A 199 -2.37 -26.33 -14.40
N HIS A 200 -3.55 -25.75 -14.59
CA HIS A 200 -3.77 -24.64 -15.51
C HIS A 200 -3.79 -23.33 -14.70
N LEU A 201 -3.26 -22.28 -15.30
CA LEU A 201 -3.17 -20.95 -14.70
C LEU A 201 -4.22 -20.05 -15.34
N PHE A 202 -5.18 -19.59 -14.56
CA PHE A 202 -6.17 -18.59 -14.98
C PHE A 202 -5.63 -17.21 -14.67
N ALA A 203 -5.26 -16.48 -15.73
CA ALA A 203 -4.85 -15.09 -15.67
C ALA A 203 -6.00 -14.20 -16.12
N ILE A 204 -6.54 -13.43 -15.19
CA ILE A 204 -7.55 -12.42 -15.48
C ILE A 204 -6.83 -11.17 -15.95
N LEU A 205 -7.12 -10.70 -17.15
CA LEU A 205 -6.49 -9.53 -17.75
C LEU A 205 -7.55 -8.47 -18.04
N GLN A 206 -7.36 -7.28 -17.49
CA GLN A 206 -8.14 -6.11 -17.88
C GLN A 206 -7.24 -5.06 -18.52
N ARG A 207 -7.56 -4.69 -19.77
CA ARG A 207 -6.93 -3.56 -20.45
C ARG A 207 -7.79 -2.30 -20.34
N PRO A 208 -7.16 -1.10 -20.34
CA PRO A 208 -7.90 0.15 -20.48
C PRO A 208 -8.78 0.12 -21.73
N HIS A 209 -10.04 0.51 -21.58
CA HIS A 209 -11.06 0.60 -22.64
C HIS A 209 -11.52 -0.73 -23.26
N GLU A 210 -11.08 -1.88 -22.72
CA GLU A 210 -11.53 -3.20 -23.16
C GLU A 210 -12.45 -3.87 -22.13
N HIS A 211 -13.02 -5.01 -22.52
CA HIS A 211 -13.72 -5.91 -21.59
C HIS A 211 -12.71 -6.67 -20.74
N VAL A 212 -13.17 -7.23 -19.63
CA VAL A 212 -12.37 -8.17 -18.83
C VAL A 212 -12.25 -9.49 -19.58
N HIS A 213 -11.01 -9.96 -19.74
CA HIS A 213 -10.67 -11.25 -20.33
C HIS A 213 -10.12 -12.19 -19.28
N ILE A 214 -10.40 -13.48 -19.45
CA ILE A 214 -9.86 -14.55 -18.61
C ILE A 214 -9.12 -15.50 -19.53
N HIS A 215 -7.82 -15.55 -19.35
CA HIS A 215 -6.92 -16.41 -20.10
C HIS A 215 -6.60 -17.65 -19.27
N GLU A 216 -6.94 -18.82 -19.80
CA GLU A 216 -6.44 -20.09 -19.28
C GLU A 216 -5.10 -20.38 -19.96
N LEU A 217 -4.05 -20.51 -19.15
CA LEU A 217 -2.68 -20.76 -19.60
C LEU A 217 -2.21 -22.13 -19.11
N ASN A 218 -1.38 -22.79 -19.90
CA ASN A 218 -0.62 -23.92 -19.42
C ASN A 218 0.46 -23.44 -18.46
N LEU A 219 0.49 -24.01 -17.26
CA LEU A 219 1.37 -23.59 -16.17
C LEU A 219 2.87 -23.91 -16.46
N HIS A 220 3.16 -24.88 -17.32
CA HIS A 220 4.51 -25.33 -17.65
C HIS A 220 5.20 -24.47 -18.71
N ASP A 221 4.50 -24.03 -19.75
CA ASP A 221 5.08 -23.31 -20.90
C ASP A 221 4.45 -21.93 -21.14
N GLY A 222 3.39 -21.57 -20.41
CA GLY A 222 2.70 -20.29 -20.54
C GLY A 222 1.84 -20.16 -21.79
N HIS A 223 1.63 -21.22 -22.57
CA HIS A 223 0.79 -21.19 -23.77
C HIS A 223 -0.69 -20.95 -23.41
N LEU A 224 -1.37 -20.13 -24.20
CA LEU A 224 -2.80 -19.88 -24.05
C LEU A 224 -3.60 -21.11 -24.50
N ILE A 225 -4.41 -21.66 -23.59
CA ILE A 225 -5.31 -22.79 -23.82
C ILE A 225 -6.68 -22.27 -24.25
N GLN A 226 -7.29 -21.39 -23.46
CA GLN A 226 -8.62 -20.81 -23.71
C GLN A 226 -8.64 -19.31 -23.33
N ASP A 227 -9.56 -18.56 -23.94
CA ASP A 227 -9.87 -17.16 -23.60
C ASP A 227 -11.39 -17.03 -23.43
N LEU A 228 -11.81 -16.47 -22.30
CA LEU A 228 -13.18 -16.10 -22.03
C LEU A 228 -13.30 -14.59 -21.87
N LYS A 229 -14.02 -13.97 -22.81
CA LYS A 229 -14.44 -12.58 -22.74
C LYS A 229 -15.72 -12.44 -21.91
N LEU A 230 -15.69 -11.65 -20.84
CA LEU A 230 -16.87 -11.37 -20.00
C LEU A 230 -17.79 -10.33 -20.66
N GLN A 231 -18.67 -10.77 -21.56
CA GLN A 231 -19.53 -9.88 -22.35
C GLN A 231 -20.53 -9.05 -21.52
N HIS A 232 -20.94 -9.54 -20.36
CA HIS A 232 -21.87 -8.83 -19.47
C HIS A 232 -21.19 -7.71 -18.65
N ALA A 233 -19.86 -7.71 -18.58
CA ALA A 233 -19.09 -6.63 -17.97
C ALA A 233 -18.98 -5.47 -18.97
N LYS A 234 -19.32 -4.25 -18.53
CA LYS A 234 -19.12 -3.06 -19.38
C LYS A 234 -17.61 -2.83 -19.60
N PRO A 235 -17.20 -2.28 -20.75
CA PRO A 235 -15.83 -1.79 -20.92
C PRO A 235 -15.46 -0.85 -19.77
N ASN A 236 -14.21 -0.92 -19.31
CA ASN A 236 -13.70 -0.16 -18.14
C ASN A 236 -14.28 -0.51 -16.77
N GLN A 237 -15.07 -1.58 -16.61
CA GLN A 237 -15.42 -2.04 -15.26
C GLN A 237 -14.21 -2.68 -14.61
N THR A 238 -13.65 -2.03 -13.60
CA THR A 238 -12.53 -2.53 -12.81
C THR A 238 -12.87 -3.85 -12.15
N PHE A 239 -12.03 -4.84 -12.38
CA PHE A 239 -12.05 -6.10 -11.67
C PHE A 239 -11.48 -5.91 -10.25
N LEU A 240 -12.03 -6.62 -9.25
CA LEU A 240 -11.67 -6.39 -7.85
C LEU A 240 -11.16 -7.62 -7.11
N CYS A 241 -11.65 -8.81 -7.43
CA CYS A 241 -11.29 -10.00 -6.68
C CYS A 241 -11.59 -11.28 -7.44
N ALA A 242 -10.70 -12.27 -7.36
CA ALA A 242 -10.98 -13.64 -7.82
C ALA A 242 -10.93 -14.59 -6.64
N THR A 243 -11.60 -15.73 -6.74
CA THR A 243 -11.21 -16.87 -5.92
C THR A 243 -9.84 -17.34 -6.40
N THR A 244 -8.96 -17.64 -5.47
CA THR A 244 -7.58 -18.04 -5.73
C THR A 244 -7.42 -19.51 -6.08
N THR A 245 -8.49 -20.27 -5.83
CA THR A 245 -8.55 -21.71 -5.97
C THR A 245 -9.88 -22.05 -6.62
N THR A 246 -9.91 -23.20 -7.30
CA THR A 246 -11.15 -23.73 -7.86
C THR A 246 -11.89 -24.60 -6.84
N LEU A 247 -13.20 -24.42 -6.75
CA LEU A 247 -14.10 -25.39 -6.15
C LEU A 247 -14.27 -26.60 -7.08
N ARG A 248 -13.85 -27.80 -6.65
CA ARG A 248 -14.13 -29.06 -7.35
C ARG A 248 -15.37 -29.74 -6.78
N GLN A 249 -16.37 -29.98 -7.61
CA GLN A 249 -17.49 -30.84 -7.25
C GLN A 249 -17.06 -32.31 -7.35
N THR A 250 -17.18 -33.05 -6.25
CA THR A 250 -16.83 -34.48 -6.19
C THR A 250 -17.61 -35.32 -7.17
N ASP A 251 -18.89 -35.02 -7.33
CA ASP A 251 -19.84 -35.88 -8.05
C ASP A 251 -19.73 -35.73 -9.56
N THR A 252 -19.48 -34.50 -10.02
CA THR A 252 -19.40 -34.17 -11.46
C THR A 252 -17.96 -34.05 -11.96
N GLY A 253 -16.99 -33.90 -11.05
CA GLY A 253 -15.60 -33.59 -11.38
C GLY A 253 -15.41 -32.19 -11.98
N LYS A 254 -16.45 -31.35 -11.99
CA LYS A 254 -16.37 -29.96 -12.48
C LYS A 254 -15.62 -29.08 -11.50
N GLU A 255 -14.96 -28.07 -12.04
CA GLU A 255 -14.13 -27.14 -11.29
C GLU A 255 -14.55 -25.70 -11.61
N PHE A 256 -14.77 -24.90 -10.56
CA PHE A 256 -15.30 -23.55 -10.66
C PHE A 256 -14.40 -22.53 -9.96
N PHE A 257 -14.23 -21.36 -10.53
CA PHE A 257 -13.68 -20.19 -9.82
C PHE A 257 -14.61 -18.99 -10.00
N ALA A 258 -14.48 -17.99 -9.14
CA ALA A 258 -15.32 -16.80 -9.18
C ALA A 258 -14.49 -15.52 -9.36
N VAL A 259 -15.15 -14.50 -9.92
CA VAL A 259 -14.56 -13.23 -10.37
C VAL A 259 -15.52 -12.09 -10.04
N GLY A 260 -15.16 -11.19 -9.13
CA GLY A 260 -15.94 -10.02 -8.71
C GLY A 260 -15.47 -8.70 -9.34
N LEU A 261 -16.43 -7.88 -9.76
CA LEU A 261 -16.20 -6.55 -10.34
C LEU A 261 -16.61 -5.42 -9.39
N GLN A 262 -16.04 -4.23 -9.58
CA GLN A 262 -16.41 -3.02 -8.84
C GLN A 262 -17.88 -2.64 -8.97
N SER A 263 -18.53 -3.07 -10.05
CA SER A 263 -19.96 -2.85 -10.29
C SER A 263 -20.88 -3.66 -9.37
N GLY A 264 -20.35 -4.62 -8.60
CA GLY A 264 -21.15 -5.56 -7.81
C GLY A 264 -21.47 -6.86 -8.52
N LEU A 265 -21.08 -7.01 -9.80
CA LEU A 265 -21.24 -8.26 -10.53
C LEU A 265 -20.19 -9.29 -10.09
N ILE A 266 -20.63 -10.53 -9.88
CA ILE A 266 -19.75 -11.68 -9.62
C ILE A 266 -20.06 -12.75 -10.65
N PHE A 267 -19.02 -13.25 -11.31
CA PHE A 267 -19.09 -14.33 -12.30
C PHE A 267 -18.57 -15.60 -11.67
N ILE A 268 -19.37 -16.67 -11.65
CA ILE A 268 -18.91 -18.03 -11.38
C ILE A 268 -18.61 -18.67 -12.73
N ILE A 269 -17.45 -19.30 -12.85
CA ILE A 269 -16.87 -19.73 -14.11
C ILE A 269 -16.52 -21.20 -14.00
N ASP A 270 -17.10 -22.01 -14.89
CA ASP A 270 -16.70 -23.40 -15.09
C ASP A 270 -15.39 -23.39 -15.89
N THR A 271 -14.40 -24.15 -15.44
CA THR A 271 -13.07 -24.19 -16.06
C THR A 271 -13.00 -25.15 -17.24
N ASN A 272 -13.99 -26.05 -17.42
CA ASN A 272 -13.93 -27.05 -18.48
C ASN A 272 -15.31 -27.45 -19.05
N PRO A 273 -15.72 -26.89 -20.21
CA PRO A 273 -15.02 -25.84 -20.98
C PRO A 273 -15.07 -24.49 -20.26
N LEU A 274 -14.16 -23.56 -20.59
CA LEU A 274 -14.11 -22.25 -19.96
C LEU A 274 -15.34 -21.41 -20.33
N HIS A 275 -16.32 -21.29 -19.43
CA HIS A 275 -17.54 -20.51 -19.66
C HIS A 275 -18.15 -19.98 -18.36
N VAL A 276 -18.96 -18.93 -18.49
CA VAL A 276 -19.73 -18.37 -17.36
C VAL A 276 -20.82 -19.36 -16.96
N HIS A 277 -20.71 -19.89 -15.74
CA HIS A 277 -21.72 -20.76 -15.13
C HIS A 277 -22.90 -19.96 -14.58
N CYS A 278 -22.60 -18.92 -13.80
CA CYS A 278 -23.61 -18.07 -13.17
C CYS A 278 -23.11 -16.62 -13.04
N ILE A 279 -24.05 -15.67 -13.04
CA ILE A 279 -23.80 -14.26 -12.76
C ILE A 279 -24.63 -13.84 -11.56
N ILE A 280 -23.98 -13.36 -10.51
CA ILE A 280 -24.59 -12.84 -9.29
C ILE A 280 -24.54 -11.32 -9.33
N ASN A 281 -25.65 -10.68 -8.97
CA ASN A 281 -25.72 -9.24 -8.74
C ASN A 281 -25.69 -8.99 -7.23
N ALA A 282 -24.50 -8.79 -6.67
CA ALA A 282 -24.30 -8.63 -5.24
C ALA A 282 -24.67 -7.23 -4.76
N THR A 283 -25.04 -7.11 -3.49
CA THR A 283 -25.30 -5.83 -2.84
C THR A 283 -23.98 -5.14 -2.50
N GLY A 284 -23.61 -4.15 -3.32
CA GLY A 284 -22.36 -3.41 -3.19
C GLY A 284 -21.19 -4.04 -3.94
N SER A 285 -20.01 -3.48 -3.75
CA SER A 285 -18.79 -3.85 -4.47
C SER A 285 -18.01 -4.94 -3.71
N PRO A 286 -17.91 -6.18 -4.22
CA PRO A 286 -17.17 -7.25 -3.57
C PRO A 286 -15.66 -6.97 -3.69
N GLN A 287 -14.98 -6.84 -2.55
CA GLN A 287 -13.54 -6.62 -2.51
C GLN A 287 -12.75 -7.91 -2.32
N ALA A 288 -13.38 -8.91 -1.72
CA ALA A 288 -12.78 -10.21 -1.57
C ALA A 288 -13.85 -11.29 -1.67
N ILE A 289 -13.48 -12.41 -2.29
CA ILE A 289 -14.34 -13.58 -2.47
C ILE A 289 -13.51 -14.84 -2.21
N ILE A 290 -14.11 -15.83 -1.57
CA ILE A 290 -13.43 -17.09 -1.24
C ILE A 290 -14.44 -18.24 -1.19
N TRP A 291 -14.00 -19.42 -1.59
CA TRP A 291 -14.81 -20.64 -1.44
C TRP A 291 -14.74 -21.15 0.00
N TRP A 292 -15.90 -21.42 0.58
CA TRP A 292 -16.08 -22.15 1.84
C TRP A 292 -16.96 -23.37 1.57
N HIS A 293 -16.34 -24.55 1.55
CA HIS A 293 -16.98 -25.77 1.04
C HIS A 293 -17.60 -25.53 -0.35
N SER A 294 -18.89 -25.80 -0.53
CA SER A 294 -19.62 -25.59 -1.78
C SER A 294 -20.20 -24.17 -1.94
N TYR A 295 -19.94 -23.27 -1.00
CA TYR A 295 -20.49 -21.92 -0.97
C TYR A 295 -19.44 -20.86 -1.33
N LEU A 296 -19.88 -19.81 -2.01
CA LEU A 296 -19.10 -18.63 -2.28
C LEU A 296 -19.36 -17.56 -1.22
N LEU A 297 -18.34 -17.23 -0.43
CA LEU A 297 -18.37 -16.11 0.49
C LEU A 297 -17.94 -14.84 -0.24
N THR A 298 -18.65 -13.74 -0.01
CA THR A 298 -18.30 -12.42 -0.56
C THR A 298 -18.28 -11.37 0.54
N PHE A 299 -17.24 -10.55 0.52
CA PHE A 299 -17.00 -9.51 1.51
C PHE A 299 -17.03 -8.14 0.82
N GLY A 300 -17.94 -7.29 1.27
CA GLY A 300 -18.03 -5.90 0.81
C GLY A 300 -16.92 -5.03 1.40
N TYR A 301 -16.59 -3.92 0.73
CA TYR A 301 -15.51 -3.03 1.15
C TYR A 301 -15.73 -2.38 2.53
N ILE A 302 -16.56 -1.32 2.57
CA ILE A 302 -16.90 -0.54 3.77
C ILE A 302 -18.25 -0.99 4.33
N SER A 303 -19.04 -1.72 3.54
CA SER A 303 -20.40 -2.07 3.93
C SER A 303 -20.47 -3.03 5.11
N THR A 304 -19.37 -3.70 5.48
CA THR A 304 -19.33 -4.81 6.48
C THR A 304 -20.29 -5.95 6.16
N ILE A 305 -20.81 -5.99 4.93
CA ILE A 305 -21.76 -7.01 4.50
C ILE A 305 -20.96 -8.23 4.05
N VAL A 306 -21.32 -9.38 4.61
CA VAL A 306 -20.86 -10.68 4.13
C VAL A 306 -22.05 -11.45 3.60
N ASN A 307 -21.91 -11.95 2.38
CA ASN A 307 -22.93 -12.76 1.73
C ASN A 307 -22.39 -14.16 1.47
N VAL A 308 -23.29 -15.14 1.55
CA VAL A 308 -23.02 -16.54 1.24
C VAL A 308 -23.92 -16.92 0.08
N TYR A 309 -23.32 -17.30 -1.04
CA TYR A 309 -24.02 -17.76 -2.23
C TYR A 309 -23.77 -19.24 -2.47
N SER A 310 -24.78 -19.93 -2.98
CA SER A 310 -24.61 -21.25 -3.58
C SER A 310 -24.04 -21.14 -4.99
N LEU A 311 -23.61 -22.28 -5.54
CA LEU A 311 -22.99 -22.37 -6.87
C LEU A 311 -23.90 -21.87 -8.01
N ASP A 312 -25.22 -22.04 -7.86
CA ASP A 312 -26.24 -21.54 -8.79
C ASP A 312 -26.50 -20.01 -8.66
N GLY A 313 -25.83 -19.34 -7.72
CA GLY A 313 -25.94 -17.90 -7.47
C GLY A 313 -27.06 -17.49 -6.53
N THR A 314 -27.75 -18.45 -5.88
CA THR A 314 -28.77 -18.15 -4.90
C THR A 314 -28.13 -17.59 -3.61
N LEU A 315 -28.67 -16.48 -3.09
CA LEU A 315 -28.24 -15.92 -1.80
C LEU A 315 -28.79 -16.79 -0.65
N ILE A 316 -27.90 -17.46 0.06
CA ILE A 316 -28.22 -18.37 1.17
C ILE A 316 -28.35 -17.60 2.48
N ALA A 317 -27.34 -16.78 2.77
CA ALA A 317 -27.27 -16.04 4.01
C ALA A 317 -26.58 -14.69 3.79
N SER A 318 -26.96 -13.72 4.61
CA SER A 318 -26.34 -12.39 4.62
C SER A 318 -26.22 -11.91 6.04
N CYS A 319 -25.13 -11.24 6.35
CA CYS A 319 -24.94 -10.57 7.63
C CYS A 319 -24.36 -9.18 7.43
N LYS A 320 -24.78 -8.27 8.32
CA LYS A 320 -24.18 -6.96 8.53
C LYS A 320 -23.33 -7.06 9.79
N ASP A 321 -22.31 -6.22 9.94
CA ASP A 321 -21.39 -6.22 11.10
C ASP A 321 -20.26 -7.27 11.03
N ALA A 322 -19.87 -7.70 9.82
CA ALA A 322 -18.60 -8.38 9.66
C ALA A 322 -17.43 -7.47 10.09
N PRO A 323 -16.25 -8.02 10.43
CA PRO A 323 -15.15 -7.26 11.02
C PRO A 323 -14.92 -5.91 10.32
N ALA A 324 -15.13 -4.82 11.06
CA ALA A 324 -15.29 -3.46 10.56
C ALA A 324 -13.94 -2.82 10.17
N THR A 325 -13.30 -3.40 9.19
CA THR A 325 -12.04 -2.91 8.63
C THR A 325 -12.21 -3.03 7.13
N ALA A 326 -12.04 -1.95 6.37
CA ALA A 326 -12.28 -1.97 4.93
C ALA A 326 -11.58 -3.20 4.29
N ILE A 327 -12.34 -4.25 3.93
CA ILE A 327 -11.76 -5.59 3.76
C ILE A 327 -11.01 -5.63 2.44
N CYS A 328 -9.77 -6.10 2.46
CA CYS A 328 -8.93 -6.19 1.26
C CYS A 328 -8.34 -7.58 1.03
N HIS A 329 -8.36 -8.47 2.03
CA HIS A 329 -7.69 -9.75 1.93
C HIS A 329 -8.38 -10.84 2.75
N LEU A 330 -8.41 -12.06 2.21
CA LEU A 330 -8.95 -13.26 2.87
C LEU A 330 -7.95 -14.40 2.73
N GLN A 331 -7.72 -15.15 3.81
CA GLN A 331 -6.87 -16.35 3.76
C GLN A 331 -7.30 -17.40 4.78
N TRP A 332 -7.46 -18.65 4.33
CA TRP A 332 -7.65 -19.78 5.22
C TRP A 332 -6.41 -20.02 6.09
N ASN A 333 -6.63 -20.25 7.38
CA ASN A 333 -5.60 -20.44 8.39
C ASN A 333 -4.75 -21.70 8.14
N SER A 334 -5.39 -22.76 7.64
CA SER A 334 -4.75 -24.04 7.29
C SER A 334 -5.63 -24.79 6.29
N THR A 335 -5.33 -26.08 6.05
CA THR A 335 -6.19 -26.98 5.28
C THR A 335 -7.59 -27.17 5.87
N GLU A 336 -7.84 -26.76 7.12
CA GLU A 336 -9.17 -26.76 7.73
C GLU A 336 -9.92 -25.47 7.33
N GLN A 337 -10.95 -25.62 6.48
CA GLN A 337 -11.69 -24.51 5.86
C GLN A 337 -12.65 -23.76 6.81
N ASP A 338 -12.47 -23.82 8.12
CA ASP A 338 -13.38 -23.19 9.07
C ASP A 338 -12.75 -22.04 9.84
N LEU A 339 -11.45 -21.78 9.64
CA LEU A 339 -10.71 -20.68 10.26
C LEU A 339 -10.19 -19.73 9.19
N LEU A 340 -10.74 -18.53 9.13
CA LEU A 340 -10.47 -17.53 8.09
C LEU A 340 -9.81 -16.28 8.68
N TRP A 341 -8.68 -15.90 8.12
CA TRP A 341 -8.11 -14.57 8.33
C TRP A 341 -8.79 -13.56 7.42
N VAL A 342 -9.27 -12.48 8.02
CA VAL A 342 -9.84 -11.31 7.37
C VAL A 342 -8.92 -10.13 7.62
N GLY A 343 -8.19 -9.72 6.58
CA GLY A 343 -7.35 -8.54 6.59
C GLY A 343 -8.07 -7.35 5.98
N GLY A 344 -8.12 -6.25 6.72
CA GLY A 344 -8.57 -4.96 6.21
C GLY A 344 -7.54 -3.87 6.43
N TYR A 345 -7.88 -2.66 5.99
CA TYR A 345 -6.97 -1.51 6.07
C TYR A 345 -6.61 -1.14 7.52
N MET A 346 -7.55 -1.37 8.43
CA MET A 346 -7.53 -0.87 9.81
C MET A 346 -7.46 -2.00 10.83
N GLY A 347 -7.27 -3.25 10.40
CA GLY A 347 -7.27 -4.35 11.34
C GLY A 347 -7.09 -5.72 10.71
N LEU A 348 -6.78 -6.65 11.60
CA LEU A 348 -6.57 -8.05 11.33
C LEU A 348 -7.49 -8.85 12.23
N THR A 349 -8.32 -9.72 11.63
CA THR A 349 -9.28 -10.53 12.39
C THR A 349 -9.16 -11.99 11.99
N LEU A 350 -9.11 -12.91 12.96
CA LEU A 350 -9.35 -14.33 12.73
C LEU A 350 -10.79 -14.63 13.11
N VAL A 351 -11.49 -15.27 12.18
CA VAL A 351 -12.88 -15.68 12.38
C VAL A 351 -13.03 -17.17 12.16
N ARG A 352 -13.91 -17.80 12.94
CA ARG A 352 -14.36 -19.16 12.71
C ARG A 352 -15.69 -19.13 11.97
N LEU A 353 -15.80 -19.88 10.88
CA LEU A 353 -17.05 -20.11 10.18
C LEU A 353 -17.62 -21.47 10.60
N GLU A 354 -18.88 -21.50 11.02
CA GLU A 354 -19.52 -22.71 11.49
C GLU A 354 -21.03 -22.70 11.24
N LEU A 355 -21.59 -23.87 10.93
CA LEU A 355 -23.04 -24.10 10.88
C LEU A 355 -23.49 -24.66 12.24
N ILE A 356 -24.36 -23.92 12.92
CA ILE A 356 -24.85 -24.26 14.25
C ILE A 356 -26.35 -24.52 14.20
N ASP A 357 -26.81 -25.65 14.74
CA ASP A 357 -28.23 -25.89 15.01
C ASP A 357 -28.62 -25.17 16.32
N THR A 358 -29.34 -24.05 16.19
CA THR A 358 -29.71 -23.18 17.33
C THR A 358 -30.60 -23.85 18.37
N VAL A 359 -31.25 -24.97 18.01
CA VAL A 359 -32.07 -25.75 18.94
C VAL A 359 -31.22 -26.59 19.88
N ARG A 360 -30.02 -27.00 19.43
CA ARG A 360 -29.13 -27.92 20.18
C ARG A 360 -27.97 -27.20 20.87
N THR A 361 -27.55 -26.08 20.32
CA THR A 361 -26.35 -25.35 20.74
C THR A 361 -26.60 -23.85 20.73
N PRO A 362 -26.44 -23.15 21.87
CA PRO A 362 -26.56 -21.70 21.91
C PRO A 362 -25.43 -21.04 21.08
N SER A 363 -25.73 -19.89 20.48
CA SER A 363 -24.74 -19.14 19.68
C SER A 363 -23.50 -18.76 20.52
N PRO A 364 -22.29 -18.80 19.96
CA PRO A 364 -21.07 -18.46 20.67
C PRO A 364 -21.05 -17.00 21.13
N VAL A 365 -20.34 -16.74 22.23
CA VAL A 365 -20.05 -15.37 22.69
C VAL A 365 -19.10 -14.72 21.67
N ASN A 366 -19.37 -13.48 21.26
CA ASN A 366 -18.64 -12.75 20.20
C ASN A 366 -18.78 -13.33 18.78
N ALA A 367 -19.91 -13.97 18.49
CA ALA A 367 -20.28 -14.38 17.14
C ALA A 367 -21.20 -13.37 16.46
N VAL A 368 -20.88 -13.08 15.20
CA VAL A 368 -21.79 -12.43 14.26
C VAL A 368 -22.64 -13.54 13.64
N VAL A 369 -23.95 -13.52 13.91
CA VAL A 369 -24.88 -14.55 13.44
C VAL A 369 -25.46 -14.12 12.09
N PHE A 370 -25.37 -14.99 11.09
CA PHE A 370 -25.98 -14.73 9.79
C PHE A 370 -27.46 -15.08 9.81
N THR A 371 -28.27 -14.22 9.19
CA THR A 371 -29.65 -14.56 8.87
C THR A 371 -29.64 -15.51 7.68
N ILE A 372 -30.07 -16.76 7.88
CA ILE A 372 -30.34 -17.68 6.76
C ILE A 372 -31.61 -17.22 6.06
N LEU A 373 -31.50 -16.88 4.78
CA LEU A 373 -32.58 -16.37 3.95
C LEU A 373 -33.22 -17.48 3.10
N ASN A 374 -32.46 -18.53 2.79
CA ASN A 374 -32.94 -19.67 2.02
C ASN A 374 -32.36 -20.99 2.54
N THR A 375 -33.22 -21.88 3.07
CA THR A 375 -32.83 -23.20 3.59
C THR A 375 -32.98 -24.31 2.56
N SER A 376 -33.42 -24.01 1.33
CA SER A 376 -33.78 -25.04 0.34
C SER A 376 -32.61 -25.54 -0.52
N VAL A 377 -31.41 -24.97 -0.35
CA VAL A 377 -30.31 -25.14 -1.32
C VAL A 377 -29.29 -26.21 -0.90
N ASP A 378 -29.42 -26.77 0.31
CA ASP A 378 -28.73 -27.99 0.78
C ASP A 378 -29.54 -28.61 1.94
N GLU A 379 -29.16 -29.80 2.46
CA GLU A 379 -29.77 -30.54 3.58
C GLU A 379 -29.78 -29.80 4.94
N LEU A 380 -29.71 -28.46 4.93
CA LEU A 380 -29.69 -27.62 6.11
C LEU A 380 -31.08 -27.60 6.75
N SER A 381 -31.11 -27.97 8.03
CA SER A 381 -32.33 -27.90 8.82
C SER A 381 -32.82 -26.44 8.93
N PRO A 382 -34.14 -26.21 9.10
CA PRO A 382 -34.68 -24.86 9.30
C PRO A 382 -34.13 -24.13 10.55
N SER A 383 -33.53 -24.87 11.50
CA SER A 383 -32.93 -24.33 12.72
C SER A 383 -31.43 -24.08 12.63
N THR A 384 -30.81 -24.42 11.49
CA THR A 384 -29.40 -24.14 11.25
C THR A 384 -29.19 -22.63 11.12
N THR A 385 -28.09 -22.14 11.67
CA THR A 385 -27.60 -20.77 11.51
C THR A 385 -26.14 -20.83 11.11
N LEU A 386 -25.72 -19.91 10.24
CA LEU A 386 -24.30 -19.70 9.98
C LEU A 386 -23.79 -18.70 11.02
N CYS A 387 -22.64 -18.98 11.61
CA CYS A 387 -21.98 -18.10 12.58
C CYS A 387 -20.58 -17.74 12.11
N LEU A 388 -20.24 -16.45 12.22
CA LEU A 388 -18.88 -15.92 12.11
C LEU A 388 -18.40 -15.57 13.51
N THR A 389 -17.67 -16.49 14.15
CA THR A 389 -17.18 -16.28 15.52
C THR A 389 -15.85 -15.57 15.48
N THR A 390 -15.78 -14.34 16.01
CA THR A 390 -14.52 -13.61 16.09
C THR A 390 -13.67 -14.22 17.19
N LEU A 391 -12.58 -14.87 16.81
CA LEU A 391 -11.64 -15.46 17.77
C LEU A 391 -10.61 -14.43 18.22
N ILE A 392 -10.21 -13.56 17.29
CA ILE A 392 -9.08 -12.65 17.39
C ILE A 392 -9.46 -11.41 16.61
N HIS A 393 -9.35 -10.24 17.23
CA HIS A 393 -9.44 -8.96 16.53
C HIS A 393 -8.29 -8.06 16.96
N LYS A 394 -7.60 -7.47 15.99
CA LYS A 394 -6.53 -6.52 16.22
C LYS A 394 -6.77 -5.28 15.37
N THR A 395 -6.97 -4.16 16.04
CA THR A 395 -7.03 -2.86 15.40
C THR A 395 -5.62 -2.42 15.08
N LEU A 396 -5.40 -2.04 13.82
CA LEU A 396 -4.19 -1.41 13.38
C LEU A 396 -4.34 0.11 13.50
N HIS A 397 -3.28 0.80 13.92
CA HIS A 397 -3.32 2.25 14.07
C HIS A 397 -3.77 2.95 12.78
N GLU A 398 -4.67 3.92 12.92
CA GLU A 398 -5.39 4.59 11.84
C GLU A 398 -4.55 5.58 11.02
N THR A 399 -3.25 5.34 10.86
CA THR A 399 -2.34 6.36 10.31
C THR A 399 -2.53 6.57 8.80
N ALA A 400 -3.66 7.11 8.33
CA ALA A 400 -3.69 7.89 7.10
C ALA A 400 -2.87 9.16 7.37
N GLY A 401 -1.55 8.99 7.41
CA GLY A 401 -0.70 9.87 8.17
C GLY A 401 -0.59 11.21 7.49
N CYS A 402 -0.70 12.29 8.25
CA CYS A 402 -0.63 13.65 7.76
C CYS A 402 0.21 14.47 8.73
N GLY A 403 1.24 15.13 8.17
CA GLY A 403 2.17 15.91 8.97
C GLY A 403 3.12 15.06 9.83
N ILE A 404 4.31 15.60 10.04
CA ILE A 404 5.29 15.01 10.93
C ILE A 404 6.08 16.10 11.65
N TYR A 405 6.36 15.86 12.93
CA TYR A 405 7.36 16.58 13.70
C TYR A 405 8.48 15.63 14.06
N MET A 406 9.72 16.12 14.03
CA MET A 406 10.88 15.34 14.45
C MET A 406 11.83 16.25 15.21
N ASP A 407 12.24 15.79 16.39
CA ASP A 407 13.42 16.29 17.09
C ASP A 407 14.47 15.15 17.22
N LYS A 408 15.54 15.38 17.99
CA LYS A 408 16.63 14.40 18.12
C LYS A 408 16.22 13.09 18.80
N LYS A 409 15.12 13.07 19.56
CA LYS A 409 14.69 11.94 20.40
C LYS A 409 13.30 11.43 20.08
N GLU A 410 12.45 12.30 19.54
CA GLU A 410 11.03 12.03 19.35
C GLU A 410 10.55 12.35 17.94
N ILE A 411 9.57 11.57 17.51
CA ILE A 411 8.82 11.77 16.28
C ILE A 411 7.35 11.91 16.67
N LEU A 412 6.64 12.88 16.09
CA LEU A 412 5.18 12.96 16.16
C LEU A 412 4.61 12.74 14.77
N SER A 413 3.56 11.94 14.69
CA SER A 413 2.77 11.75 13.48
C SER A 413 1.29 11.88 13.82
N GLY A 414 0.51 12.46 12.93
CA GLY A 414 -0.94 12.56 13.08
C GLY A 414 -1.66 11.87 11.94
N ASP A 415 -2.98 11.72 12.05
CA ASP A 415 -3.83 11.21 10.98
C ASP A 415 -5.12 12.03 10.77
N LEU A 416 -5.81 11.72 9.69
CA LEU A 416 -7.05 12.39 9.32
C LEU A 416 -8.24 12.07 10.24
N SER A 417 -8.12 11.07 11.12
CA SER A 417 -9.11 10.79 12.16
C SER A 417 -8.86 11.63 13.42
N GLY A 418 -7.76 12.37 13.50
CA GLY A 418 -7.41 13.19 14.66
C GLY A 418 -6.54 12.47 15.69
N ASN A 419 -6.05 11.27 15.40
CA ASN A 419 -5.07 10.62 16.28
C ASN A 419 -3.70 11.26 16.12
N ILE A 420 -2.98 11.35 17.22
CA ILE A 420 -1.62 11.88 17.31
C ILE A 420 -0.79 10.86 18.09
N PHE A 421 0.28 10.39 17.46
CA PHE A 421 1.18 9.40 18.02
C PHE A 421 2.55 10.03 18.30
N ARG A 422 3.07 9.80 19.51
CA ARG A 422 4.43 10.19 19.90
C ARG A 422 5.31 8.97 19.97
N TRP A 423 6.36 8.95 19.15
CA TRP A 423 7.30 7.83 19.02
C TRP A 423 8.66 8.22 19.59
N SER A 424 9.31 7.27 20.25
CA SER A 424 10.76 7.32 20.39
C SER A 424 11.38 7.00 19.04
N VAL A 425 12.47 7.67 18.66
CA VAL A 425 13.11 7.36 17.37
C VAL A 425 13.59 5.89 17.28
N ASP A 426 13.89 5.27 18.42
CA ASP A 426 14.45 3.92 18.47
C ASP A 426 13.43 2.83 18.90
N GLU A 427 12.18 3.19 19.22
CA GLU A 427 11.18 2.25 19.78
C GLU A 427 10.05 1.95 18.78
N ALA A 428 9.67 0.68 18.64
CA ALA A 428 8.66 0.26 17.65
C ALA A 428 7.23 0.76 17.93
N LYS A 429 6.91 0.99 19.20
CA LYS A 429 5.58 1.34 19.67
C LYS A 429 5.49 2.82 20.02
N PRO A 430 4.32 3.45 19.87
CA PRO A 430 4.14 4.81 20.31
C PRO A 430 4.24 4.86 21.84
N LYS A 431 4.93 5.87 22.37
CA LYS A 431 5.02 6.20 23.79
C LYS A 431 3.70 6.74 24.32
N GLU A 432 3.06 7.58 23.52
CA GLU A 432 1.82 8.26 23.86
C GLU A 432 0.91 8.31 22.63
N HIS A 433 -0.39 8.24 22.88
CA HIS A 433 -1.46 8.40 21.90
C HIS A 433 -2.46 9.41 22.45
N THR A 434 -2.69 10.47 21.68
CA THR A 434 -3.67 11.52 21.97
C THR A 434 -4.65 11.60 20.81
N HIS A 435 -5.89 12.01 21.07
CA HIS A 435 -6.90 12.20 20.05
C HIS A 435 -7.48 13.60 20.15
N ILE A 436 -7.63 14.27 19.00
CA ILE A 436 -8.35 15.53 18.85
C ILE A 436 -9.58 15.29 17.98
N SER A 437 -10.62 16.12 18.14
CA SER A 437 -11.91 15.94 17.45
C SER A 437 -11.92 16.39 15.98
N ASP A 438 -10.74 16.50 15.36
CA ASP A 438 -10.57 17.10 14.04
C ASP A 438 -9.39 16.48 13.30
N SER A 439 -9.39 16.54 11.97
CA SER A 439 -8.36 15.93 11.13
C SER A 439 -7.04 16.68 11.25
N VAL A 440 -5.98 16.00 11.66
CA VAL A 440 -4.63 16.57 11.65
C VAL A 440 -4.25 16.89 10.19
N ARG A 441 -3.49 17.96 9.96
CA ARG A 441 -2.93 18.28 8.64
C ARG A 441 -1.42 18.51 8.68
N CYS A 442 -0.96 19.29 9.64
CA CYS A 442 0.47 19.55 9.83
C CYS A 442 0.81 19.81 11.31
N PHE A 443 2.05 19.52 11.69
CA PHE A 443 2.57 19.92 12.99
C PHE A 443 3.21 21.31 12.88
N VAL A 444 2.72 22.23 13.71
CA VAL A 444 3.26 23.59 13.83
C VAL A 444 4.43 23.60 14.80
N SER A 445 4.34 22.85 15.89
CA SER A 445 5.45 22.61 16.83
C SER A 445 5.26 21.25 17.52
N LYS A 446 6.13 20.92 18.48
CA LYS A 446 5.99 19.70 19.29
C LYS A 446 4.64 19.58 19.99
N ASN A 447 4.04 20.72 20.35
CA ASN A 447 2.81 20.75 21.14
C ASN A 447 1.66 21.40 20.36
N LEU A 448 1.87 21.80 19.10
CA LEU A 448 0.87 22.51 18.30
C LEU A 448 0.62 21.78 16.98
N VAL A 449 -0.64 21.57 16.66
CA VAL A 449 -1.09 20.91 15.44
C VAL A 449 -2.13 21.75 14.73
N GLY A 450 -1.97 21.90 13.42
CA GLY A 450 -2.95 22.56 12.56
C GLY A 450 -3.84 21.52 11.87
N THR A 451 -5.12 21.83 11.75
CA THR A 451 -6.15 20.91 11.24
C THR A 451 -6.73 21.32 9.89
N LEU A 452 -7.46 20.40 9.27
CA LEU A 452 -8.17 20.66 8.01
C LEU A 452 -9.36 21.62 8.17
N SER A 453 -9.94 21.77 9.37
CA SER A 453 -11.00 22.76 9.60
C SER A 453 -10.45 24.20 9.72
N GLY A 454 -9.17 24.34 10.04
CA GLY A 454 -8.52 25.63 10.30
C GLY A 454 -8.20 25.90 11.77
N ALA A 455 -8.49 24.96 12.66
CA ALA A 455 -8.16 25.07 14.07
C ALA A 455 -6.67 24.77 14.34
N LEU A 456 -6.06 25.56 15.21
CA LEU A 456 -4.75 25.34 15.79
C LEU A 456 -4.91 24.79 17.20
N TYR A 457 -4.67 23.49 17.37
CA TYR A 457 -4.80 22.81 18.65
C TYR A 457 -3.48 22.77 19.42
N ASN A 458 -3.58 22.90 20.73
CA ASN A 458 -2.54 22.50 21.66
C ASN A 458 -2.75 21.05 22.08
N ILE A 459 -1.74 20.22 21.84
CA ILE A 459 -1.80 18.77 22.06
C ILE A 459 -1.84 18.45 23.56
N ASP A 460 -1.16 19.23 24.40
CA ASP A 460 -0.97 18.90 25.82
C ASP A 460 -2.23 19.13 26.65
N ASN A 461 -3.00 20.19 26.35
CA ASN A 461 -4.23 20.54 27.05
C ASN A 461 -5.50 20.37 26.20
N GLN A 462 -5.37 19.97 24.93
CA GLN A 462 -6.47 19.73 23.98
C GLN A 462 -7.35 20.97 23.71
N GLU A 463 -6.79 22.17 23.84
CA GLU A 463 -7.51 23.42 23.58
C GLU A 463 -7.21 23.98 22.18
N ILE A 464 -8.21 24.59 21.56
CA ILE A 464 -8.04 25.40 20.35
C ILE A 464 -7.45 26.75 20.76
N ILE A 465 -6.26 27.06 20.26
CA ILE A 465 -5.60 28.35 20.50
C ILE A 465 -6.10 29.41 19.52
N GLU A 466 -6.28 29.03 18.26
CA GLU A 466 -6.72 29.92 17.19
C GLU A 466 -7.55 29.12 16.17
N ASP A 467 -8.48 29.79 15.49
CA ASP A 467 -9.25 29.22 14.39
C ASP A 467 -9.21 30.18 13.19
N PHE A 468 -8.65 29.72 12.08
CA PHE A 468 -8.52 30.49 10.84
C PHE A 468 -9.70 30.31 9.89
N SER A 469 -10.67 29.44 10.22
CA SER A 469 -11.86 29.12 9.41
C SER A 469 -11.56 28.56 8.01
N THR A 470 -10.31 28.18 7.75
CA THR A 470 -9.82 27.55 6.52
C THR A 470 -8.63 26.66 6.86
N ALA A 471 -8.44 25.56 6.12
CA ALA A 471 -7.45 24.53 6.47
C ALA A 471 -6.04 25.10 6.66
N ILE A 472 -5.37 24.66 7.73
CA ILE A 472 -3.96 24.96 7.98
C ILE A 472 -3.11 23.96 7.20
N ILE A 473 -2.58 24.37 6.05
CA ILE A 473 -1.86 23.47 5.13
C ILE A 473 -0.41 23.26 5.57
N CYS A 474 0.28 24.33 5.97
CA CYS A 474 1.67 24.26 6.38
C CYS A 474 2.03 25.36 7.40
N ALA A 475 3.16 25.16 8.09
CA ALA A 475 3.69 26.12 9.05
C ALA A 475 5.22 26.12 9.04
N ALA A 476 5.82 27.28 9.32
CA ALA A 476 7.26 27.44 9.43
C ALA A 476 7.64 28.45 10.51
N TRP A 477 8.41 28.00 11.50
CA TRP A 477 9.10 28.87 12.45
C TRP A 477 10.37 29.44 11.85
N ASN A 478 10.70 30.69 12.19
CA ASN A 478 12.02 31.25 11.93
C ASN A 478 13.10 30.52 12.75
N ASN A 479 14.38 30.75 12.44
CA ASN A 479 15.48 30.08 13.14
C ASN A 479 15.52 30.47 14.63
N ALA A 480 15.15 31.70 14.95
CA ALA A 480 15.06 32.17 16.34
C ALA A 480 13.88 31.58 17.14
N GLN A 481 12.95 30.84 16.51
CA GLN A 481 11.74 30.29 17.14
C GLN A 481 10.85 31.34 17.83
N THR A 482 10.81 32.55 17.27
CA THR A 482 10.03 33.69 17.79
C THR A 482 8.80 34.01 16.94
N VAL A 483 8.86 33.73 15.64
CA VAL A 483 7.77 33.99 14.70
C VAL A 483 7.45 32.72 13.91
N CYS A 484 6.17 32.38 13.88
CA CYS A 484 5.63 31.30 13.06
C CYS A 484 4.77 31.88 11.95
N LEU A 485 5.03 31.45 10.72
CA LEU A 485 4.17 31.73 9.57
C LEU A 485 3.31 30.51 9.27
N ILE A 486 2.03 30.77 9.02
CA ILE A 486 1.01 29.77 8.69
C ILE A 486 0.57 30.00 7.25
N GLY A 487 0.64 28.96 6.42
CA GLY A 487 0.09 28.92 5.08
C GLY A 487 -1.28 28.23 5.08
N LEU A 488 -2.28 28.91 4.53
CA LEU A 488 -3.67 28.49 4.56
C LEU A 488 -4.18 28.04 3.18
N ALA A 489 -5.28 27.28 3.17
CA ALA A 489 -5.90 26.79 1.94
C ALA A 489 -6.58 27.90 1.11
N ASP A 490 -6.90 29.04 1.70
CA ASP A 490 -7.45 30.20 0.98
C ASP A 490 -6.36 31.08 0.33
N GLY A 491 -5.10 30.63 0.35
CA GLY A 491 -3.95 31.37 -0.18
C GLY A 491 -3.40 32.45 0.75
N SER A 492 -3.92 32.58 1.97
CA SER A 492 -3.42 33.54 2.96
C SER A 492 -2.15 33.03 3.66
N LEU A 493 -1.14 33.90 3.77
CA LEU A 493 0.03 33.71 4.63
C LEU A 493 -0.13 34.57 5.89
N VAL A 494 -0.17 33.95 7.06
CA VAL A 494 -0.45 34.63 8.34
C VAL A 494 0.72 34.51 9.30
N ASN A 495 1.07 35.61 9.96
CA ASN A 495 1.95 35.61 11.13
C ASN A 495 1.14 35.23 12.37
N LEU A 496 1.47 34.10 12.98
CA LEU A 496 0.71 33.54 14.11
C LEU A 496 0.73 34.46 15.34
N GLN A 497 1.87 35.05 15.67
CA GLN A 497 2.02 35.89 16.86
C GLN A 497 1.30 37.22 16.71
N SER A 498 1.44 37.88 15.55
CA SER A 498 0.80 39.19 15.32
C SER A 498 -0.63 39.08 14.78
N LYS A 499 -1.05 37.90 14.34
CA LYS A 499 -2.33 37.61 13.66
C LYS A 499 -2.56 38.46 12.40
N ARG A 500 -1.48 38.83 11.71
CA ARG A 500 -1.54 39.70 10.52
C ARG A 500 -1.28 38.88 9.25
N ILE A 501 -1.96 39.27 8.18
CA ILE A 501 -1.73 38.71 6.84
C ILE A 501 -0.43 39.30 6.27
N VAL A 502 0.55 38.44 6.07
CA VAL A 502 1.85 38.77 5.46
C VAL A 502 1.74 38.77 3.94
N GLY A 503 0.99 37.83 3.36
CA GLY A 503 0.85 37.66 1.90
C GLY A 503 -0.46 37.01 1.51
N LEU A 504 -0.84 37.14 0.24
CA LEU A 504 -2.04 36.51 -0.32
C LEU A 504 -1.74 36.08 -1.76
N HIS A 505 -1.93 34.80 -2.05
CA HIS A 505 -1.79 34.24 -3.39
C HIS A 505 -2.99 34.55 -4.29
N ALA A 506 -2.80 34.45 -5.60
CA ALA A 506 -3.86 34.75 -6.56
C ALA A 506 -4.96 33.67 -6.50
N ASN A 507 -6.21 34.08 -6.79
CA ASN A 507 -7.38 33.17 -6.88
C ASN A 507 -7.59 32.28 -5.64
N ASN A 508 -7.11 32.71 -4.47
CA ASN A 508 -7.17 31.94 -3.22
C ASN A 508 -6.55 30.54 -3.33
N ALA A 509 -5.49 30.39 -4.13
CA ALA A 509 -4.80 29.12 -4.32
C ALA A 509 -4.02 28.71 -3.06
N GLU A 510 -4.09 27.42 -2.69
CA GLU A 510 -3.53 26.91 -1.44
C GLU A 510 -2.02 27.18 -1.30
N ILE A 511 -1.54 27.43 -0.07
CA ILE A 511 -0.11 27.51 0.24
C ILE A 511 0.40 26.17 0.77
N TRP A 512 1.15 25.45 -0.05
CA TRP A 512 1.69 24.12 0.28
C TRP A 512 2.99 24.14 1.09
N GLY A 513 3.75 25.23 1.03
CA GLY A 513 4.99 25.36 1.78
C GLY A 513 5.39 26.79 2.09
N VAL A 514 6.05 26.99 3.22
CA VAL A 514 6.64 28.27 3.64
C VAL A 514 8.10 28.05 4.03
N ALA A 515 8.99 28.95 3.60
CA ALA A 515 10.39 28.94 3.99
C ALA A 515 10.89 30.35 4.30
N TRP A 516 11.66 30.49 5.38
CA TRP A 516 12.27 31.76 5.79
C TRP A 516 13.58 32.01 5.05
N SER A 517 13.85 33.26 4.68
CA SER A 517 15.19 33.65 4.26
C SER A 517 16.17 33.51 5.44
N PRO A 518 17.48 33.30 5.19
CA PRO A 518 18.47 33.16 6.27
C PRO A 518 18.54 34.35 7.23
N ASN A 519 18.25 35.56 6.73
CA ASN A 519 18.20 36.78 7.52
C ASN A 519 16.84 37.06 8.19
N GLU A 520 15.86 36.17 8.03
CA GLU A 520 14.50 36.22 8.60
C GLU A 520 13.67 37.48 8.24
N GLN A 521 14.12 38.28 7.27
CA GLN A 521 13.37 39.46 6.82
C GLN A 521 12.34 39.12 5.75
N LEU A 522 12.60 38.05 4.99
CA LEU A 522 11.76 37.59 3.89
C LEU A 522 11.28 36.16 4.14
N CYS A 523 10.22 35.78 3.44
CA CYS A 523 9.80 34.40 3.33
C CYS A 523 9.38 34.07 1.90
N ALA A 524 9.55 32.82 1.50
CA ALA A 524 9.06 32.25 0.26
C ALA A 524 7.84 31.36 0.53
N THR A 525 6.83 31.42 -0.34
CA THR A 525 5.63 30.58 -0.28
C THR A 525 5.45 29.81 -1.58
N ALA A 526 5.26 28.49 -1.51
CA ALA A 526 4.91 27.63 -2.64
C ALA A 526 3.39 27.46 -2.72
N SER A 527 2.80 27.63 -3.90
CA SER A 527 1.34 27.61 -4.06
C SER A 527 0.85 26.77 -5.23
N GLU A 528 -0.41 26.34 -5.11
CA GLU A 528 -1.17 25.70 -6.17
C GLU A 528 -1.32 26.57 -7.43
N ASP A 529 -1.18 27.91 -7.32
CA ASP A 529 -1.19 28.84 -8.45
C ASP A 529 0.05 28.75 -9.38
N GLN A 530 0.89 27.73 -9.18
CA GLN A 530 2.09 27.43 -9.98
C GLN A 530 3.25 28.41 -9.73
N THR A 531 3.14 29.26 -8.72
CA THR A 531 4.17 30.25 -8.40
C THR A 531 4.82 30.01 -7.04
N THR A 532 6.00 30.60 -6.87
CA THR A 532 6.56 30.85 -5.54
C THR A 532 6.68 32.34 -5.31
N CYS A 533 6.04 32.86 -4.27
CA CYS A 533 6.06 34.29 -3.97
C CYS A 533 7.03 34.60 -2.82
N ILE A 534 7.76 35.72 -2.94
CA ILE A 534 8.68 36.23 -1.93
C ILE A 534 8.04 37.43 -1.25
N TRP A 535 7.88 37.37 0.07
CA TRP A 535 7.20 38.39 0.86
C TRP A 535 8.16 39.01 1.88
N GLN A 536 7.96 40.29 2.15
CA GLN A 536 8.55 40.95 3.30
C GLN A 536 7.70 40.64 4.54
N VAL A 537 8.32 40.09 5.59
CA VAL A 537 7.57 39.54 6.73
C VAL A 537 6.99 40.63 7.65
N ASP A 538 7.70 41.74 7.84
CA ASP A 538 7.31 42.83 8.74
C ASP A 538 6.32 43.83 8.12
N GLN A 539 5.92 43.63 6.86
CA GLN A 539 5.06 44.53 6.11
C GLN A 539 3.91 43.76 5.48
N GLU A 540 2.68 44.18 5.78
CA GLU A 540 1.48 43.50 5.27
C GLU A 540 1.44 43.52 3.74
N ARG A 541 1.30 42.33 3.15
CA ARG A 541 1.07 42.09 1.72
C ARG A 541 2.15 42.67 0.79
N LYS A 542 3.37 42.86 1.29
CA LYS A 542 4.47 43.37 0.47
C LYS A 542 5.16 42.24 -0.29
N LEU A 543 4.75 42.07 -1.53
CA LEU A 543 5.38 41.18 -2.51
C LEU A 543 6.71 41.76 -3.02
N ILE A 544 7.79 41.00 -2.89
CA ILE A 544 9.13 41.36 -3.36
C ILE A 544 9.40 40.78 -4.76
N ALA A 545 9.03 39.52 -4.98
CA ALA A 545 9.23 38.83 -6.25
C ALA A 545 8.25 37.67 -6.41
N THR A 546 7.97 37.30 -7.66
CA THR A 546 7.23 36.07 -8.02
C THR A 546 8.13 35.22 -8.89
N LEU A 547 8.47 34.03 -8.40
CA LEU A 547 9.21 33.03 -9.14
C LEU A 547 8.24 32.23 -9.99
N THR A 548 8.47 32.26 -11.30
CA THR A 548 7.65 31.55 -12.29
C THR A 548 8.47 30.47 -12.99
N GLY A 549 7.79 29.62 -13.75
CA GLY A 549 8.39 28.60 -14.61
C GLY A 549 7.91 27.18 -14.35
N HIS A 550 7.45 26.88 -13.14
CA HIS A 550 6.69 25.65 -12.92
C HIS A 550 5.42 25.66 -13.77
N THR A 551 5.03 24.50 -14.29
CA THR A 551 3.85 24.38 -15.19
C THR A 551 2.61 23.84 -14.50
N THR A 552 2.74 23.49 -13.22
CA THR A 552 1.68 22.96 -12.35
C THR A 552 1.99 23.38 -10.90
N ALA A 553 1.13 22.99 -9.95
CA ALA A 553 1.21 23.38 -8.55
C ALA A 553 2.61 23.20 -7.93
N VAL A 554 3.10 24.24 -7.25
CA VAL A 554 4.34 24.18 -6.46
C VAL A 554 3.98 23.66 -5.08
N THR A 555 4.57 22.53 -4.71
CA THR A 555 4.16 21.75 -3.53
C THR A 555 5.09 21.92 -2.34
N ALA A 556 6.33 22.36 -2.57
CA ALA A 556 7.24 22.67 -1.47
C ALA A 556 8.27 23.72 -1.86
N VAL A 557 8.75 24.44 -0.85
CA VAL A 557 9.84 25.41 -0.96
C VAL A 557 10.81 25.25 0.22
N GLN A 558 12.10 25.44 -0.05
CA GLN A 558 13.16 25.60 0.94
C GLN A 558 14.01 26.82 0.56
N TRP A 559 14.39 27.63 1.55
CA TRP A 559 15.28 28.77 1.34
C TRP A 559 16.49 28.62 2.26
N LYS A 560 17.66 28.49 1.63
CA LYS A 560 18.89 28.13 2.30
C LYS A 560 20.09 28.84 1.66
N TYR A 561 20.91 29.49 2.49
CA TYR A 561 21.90 30.51 2.08
C TYR A 561 21.36 31.41 0.95
N GLU A 562 22.08 31.50 -0.16
CA GLU A 562 21.74 32.33 -1.31
C GLU A 562 20.89 31.57 -2.35
N ARG A 563 20.15 30.53 -1.96
CA ARG A 563 19.36 29.70 -2.88
C ARG A 563 17.94 29.43 -2.38
N ILE A 564 17.01 29.34 -3.35
CA ILE A 564 15.64 28.90 -3.14
C ILE A 564 15.42 27.65 -3.98
N TYR A 565 14.86 26.61 -3.36
CA TYR A 565 14.59 25.33 -3.98
C TYR A 565 13.09 25.11 -3.97
N THR A 566 12.51 24.76 -5.11
CA THR A 566 11.08 24.49 -5.25
C THR A 566 10.87 23.16 -5.95
N CYS A 567 9.87 22.38 -5.53
CA CYS A 567 9.42 21.21 -6.27
C CYS A 567 7.93 21.32 -6.59
N ALA A 568 7.50 20.62 -7.64
CA ALA A 568 6.14 20.75 -8.16
C ALA A 568 5.60 19.44 -8.74
N ASP A 569 4.31 19.46 -9.06
CA ASP A 569 3.61 18.39 -9.79
C ASP A 569 4.12 18.24 -11.24
N ASP A 570 4.89 19.18 -11.75
CA ASP A 570 5.53 19.11 -13.07
C ASP A 570 6.74 18.18 -13.09
N ARG A 571 7.00 17.50 -11.97
CA ARG A 571 8.05 16.50 -11.75
C ARG A 571 9.45 17.09 -11.84
N THR A 572 9.58 18.38 -11.55
CA THR A 572 10.87 19.07 -11.52
C THR A 572 11.14 19.70 -10.17
N VAL A 573 12.44 19.80 -9.87
CA VAL A 573 12.95 20.71 -8.85
C VAL A 573 13.60 21.89 -9.57
N ARG A 574 13.27 23.11 -9.17
CA ARG A 574 13.92 24.33 -9.67
C ARG A 574 14.76 24.94 -8.56
N VAL A 575 15.95 25.38 -8.92
CA VAL A 575 16.88 26.07 -8.00
C VAL A 575 17.05 27.50 -8.48
N TYR A 576 16.80 28.47 -7.62
CA TYR A 576 16.87 29.90 -7.90
C TYR A 576 17.97 30.55 -7.08
N ASN A 577 18.59 31.59 -7.64
CA ASN A 577 19.49 32.47 -6.91
C ASN A 577 18.68 33.42 -6.02
N SER A 578 19.08 33.65 -4.77
CA SER A 578 18.54 34.74 -3.95
C SER A 578 19.60 35.79 -3.58
N HIS A 579 20.83 35.63 -4.07
CA HIS A 579 21.88 36.61 -3.88
C HIS A 579 21.48 37.97 -4.41
N ALA A 580 21.67 39.00 -3.59
CA ALA A 580 21.34 40.38 -3.92
C ALA A 580 19.91 40.56 -4.49
N ASN A 581 18.96 39.70 -4.08
CA ASN A 581 17.56 39.74 -4.52
C ASN A 581 17.35 39.56 -6.04
N THR A 582 18.19 38.78 -6.74
CA THR A 582 18.05 38.61 -8.21
C THR A 582 17.04 37.55 -8.65
N TYR A 583 16.77 36.53 -7.83
CA TYR A 583 15.66 35.58 -8.00
C TYR A 583 15.59 34.81 -9.35
N ASN A 584 16.70 34.74 -10.10
CA ASN A 584 16.74 34.03 -11.38
C ASN A 584 16.90 32.52 -11.18
N CYS A 585 16.22 31.71 -12.01
CA CYS A 585 16.40 30.26 -12.03
C CYS A 585 17.83 29.93 -12.49
N LEU A 586 18.55 29.17 -11.69
CA LEU A 586 19.90 28.68 -11.97
C LEU A 586 19.83 27.43 -12.84
N TYR A 587 19.07 26.42 -12.42
CA TYR A 587 18.90 25.17 -13.15
C TYR A 587 17.65 24.40 -12.70
N VAL A 588 17.30 23.39 -13.49
CA VAL A 588 16.14 22.52 -13.29
C VAL A 588 16.60 21.07 -13.23
N LEU A 589 16.24 20.37 -12.15
CA LEU A 589 16.45 18.94 -11.99
C LEU A 589 15.17 18.20 -12.36
N ARG A 590 15.32 17.10 -13.09
CA ARG A 590 14.20 16.26 -13.52
C ARG A 590 14.27 14.91 -12.81
N THR A 591 13.10 14.36 -12.51
CA THR A 591 13.00 13.00 -12.00
C THR A 591 13.50 11.97 -13.03
N PRO A 592 14.15 10.89 -12.58
CA PRO A 592 14.55 9.77 -13.44
C PRO A 592 13.39 9.19 -14.25
N THR A 593 13.68 8.67 -15.44
CA THR A 593 12.71 7.95 -16.28
C THR A 593 12.27 6.61 -15.68
N SER A 594 12.99 6.10 -14.68
CA SER A 594 12.62 4.91 -13.91
C SER A 594 11.42 5.14 -12.99
N LEU A 595 11.10 6.40 -12.65
CA LEU A 595 9.86 6.74 -11.97
C LEU A 595 8.69 6.62 -12.96
N PHE A 596 7.89 5.57 -12.77
CA PHE A 596 6.75 5.27 -13.60
C PHE A 596 5.44 5.78 -12.99
N GLY A 597 4.46 6.05 -13.85
CA GLY A 597 3.10 6.42 -13.46
C GLY A 597 2.86 7.93 -13.35
N TRP A 598 1.66 8.26 -12.89
CA TRP A 598 1.30 9.62 -12.51
C TRP A 598 1.71 9.86 -11.06
N PHE A 599 2.41 10.96 -10.80
CA PHE A 599 2.87 11.34 -9.47
C PHE A 599 3.24 12.83 -9.43
N THR A 600 3.09 13.40 -8.24
CA THR A 600 3.59 14.72 -7.84
C THR A 600 4.86 14.57 -7.01
N LEU A 601 5.80 15.52 -7.07
CA LEU A 601 6.81 15.68 -6.02
C LEU A 601 6.14 16.38 -4.82
N THR A 602 6.15 15.77 -3.64
CA THR A 602 5.29 16.21 -2.51
C THR A 602 6.01 17.03 -1.45
N TYR A 603 7.21 16.61 -1.05
CA TYR A 603 8.00 17.30 -0.02
C TYR A 603 9.44 17.49 -0.47
N LEU A 604 10.11 18.50 0.10
CA LEU A 604 11.47 18.91 -0.25
C LEU A 604 12.26 19.27 1.02
N GLN A 605 13.47 18.73 1.14
CA GLN A 605 14.47 19.06 2.14
C GLN A 605 15.85 19.22 1.48
N VAL A 606 16.72 20.06 2.05
CA VAL A 606 18.03 20.36 1.49
C VAL A 606 19.11 20.21 2.57
N ASP A 607 20.20 19.53 2.21
CA ASP A 607 21.42 19.43 3.00
C ASP A 607 22.54 20.20 2.29
N GLU A 608 22.85 21.40 2.77
CA GLU A 608 23.84 22.27 2.11
C GLU A 608 25.28 21.82 2.36
N GLU A 609 25.51 21.15 3.49
CA GLU A 609 26.84 20.66 3.86
C GLU A 609 27.22 19.48 2.96
N GLN A 610 26.27 18.58 2.69
CA GLN A 610 26.45 17.45 1.78
C GLN A 610 26.07 17.76 0.33
N LYS A 611 25.55 18.97 0.05
CA LYS A 611 24.99 19.39 -1.24
C LYS A 611 23.94 18.40 -1.76
N LEU A 612 22.95 18.07 -0.94
CA LEU A 612 21.87 17.15 -1.30
C LEU A 612 20.53 17.87 -1.39
N ILE A 613 19.75 17.49 -2.40
CA ILE A 613 18.34 17.84 -2.55
C ILE A 613 17.55 16.55 -2.39
N ILE A 614 16.64 16.51 -1.42
CA ILE A 614 15.87 15.32 -1.05
C ILE A 614 14.40 15.62 -1.28
N CYS A 615 13.76 14.84 -2.15
CA CYS A 615 12.32 14.93 -2.38
C CYS A 615 11.61 13.59 -2.20
N THR A 616 10.32 13.67 -1.93
CA THR A 616 9.41 12.52 -1.97
C THR A 616 8.38 12.67 -3.07
N THR A 617 7.72 11.57 -3.43
CA THR A 617 6.63 11.57 -4.42
C THR A 617 5.32 11.05 -3.84
N GLN A 618 4.22 11.41 -4.49
CA GLN A 618 2.87 10.91 -4.21
C GLN A 618 2.69 9.41 -4.50
N ASN A 619 3.63 8.77 -5.20
CA ASN A 619 3.58 7.33 -5.48
C ASN A 619 4.64 6.55 -4.69
N GLY A 620 5.14 7.10 -3.57
CA GLY A 620 5.89 6.31 -2.60
C GLY A 620 7.42 6.36 -2.71
N TYR A 621 7.98 7.23 -3.55
CA TYR A 621 9.42 7.25 -3.82
C TYR A 621 10.14 8.33 -3.03
N LEU A 622 11.38 8.01 -2.65
CA LEU A 622 12.42 8.95 -2.23
C LEU A 622 13.36 9.19 -3.39
N VAL A 623 13.61 10.45 -3.72
CA VAL A 623 14.51 10.86 -4.80
C VAL A 623 15.52 11.85 -4.25
N VAL A 624 16.80 11.60 -4.52
CA VAL A 624 17.90 12.44 -4.03
C VAL A 624 18.80 12.84 -5.19
N TRP A 625 19.19 14.10 -5.24
CA TRP A 625 20.16 14.65 -6.19
C TRP A 625 21.33 15.29 -5.44
N ARG A 626 22.48 15.40 -6.12
CA ARG A 626 23.48 16.40 -5.75
C ARG A 626 22.98 17.78 -6.21
N ASP A 627 23.26 18.81 -5.41
CA ASP A 627 22.91 20.19 -5.71
C ASP A 627 23.90 20.81 -6.71
N GLU A 628 23.74 20.41 -7.97
CA GLU A 628 24.55 20.85 -9.10
C GLU A 628 23.73 20.87 -10.40
N GLU A 629 24.18 21.66 -11.37
CA GLU A 629 23.53 21.75 -12.67
C GLU A 629 23.58 20.41 -13.41
N ASN A 630 22.48 20.03 -14.07
CA ASN A 630 22.33 18.76 -14.81
C ASN A 630 22.56 17.49 -13.98
N ALA A 631 22.43 17.57 -12.64
CA ALA A 631 22.54 16.39 -11.78
C ALA A 631 21.49 15.34 -12.14
N ARG A 632 21.93 14.09 -12.30
CA ARG A 632 21.04 12.93 -12.27
C ARG A 632 20.73 12.58 -10.82
N ALA A 633 19.56 12.01 -10.57
CA ALA A 633 19.26 11.50 -9.23
C ALA A 633 20.30 10.43 -8.86
N ILE A 634 20.89 10.57 -7.68
CA ILE A 634 21.86 9.64 -7.11
C ILE A 634 21.18 8.53 -6.31
N LEU A 635 19.90 8.72 -5.97
CA LEU A 635 19.00 7.74 -5.36
C LEU A 635 17.58 7.97 -5.91
N CYS A 636 16.88 6.89 -6.22
CA CYS A 636 15.48 6.89 -6.61
C CYS A 636 14.86 5.55 -6.23
N GLN A 637 14.21 5.49 -5.06
CA GLN A 637 13.81 4.22 -4.46
C GLN A 637 12.39 4.29 -3.90
N LYS A 638 11.60 3.23 -4.11
CA LYS A 638 10.27 3.12 -3.52
C LYS A 638 10.39 2.73 -2.06
N ILE A 639 10.04 3.65 -1.17
CA ILE A 639 10.14 3.50 0.30
C ILE A 639 8.78 3.31 0.97
N HIS A 640 7.70 3.71 0.29
CA HIS A 640 6.32 3.54 0.71
C HIS A 640 5.50 2.99 -0.46
N PHE A 641 4.41 2.29 -0.16
CA PHE A 641 3.45 1.91 -1.20
C PHE A 641 2.59 3.11 -1.59
N GLY A 642 2.08 3.80 -0.56
CA GLY A 642 1.16 4.92 -0.68
C GLY A 642 1.84 6.26 -0.97
N SER A 643 1.02 7.30 -1.00
CA SER A 643 1.48 8.67 -1.10
C SER A 643 2.27 9.06 0.13
N LEU A 644 3.40 9.74 -0.07
CA LEU A 644 4.12 10.36 1.04
C LEU A 644 3.38 11.62 1.43
N GLU A 645 3.07 11.72 2.71
CA GLU A 645 2.27 12.77 3.33
C GLU A 645 3.06 13.61 4.34
N ALA A 646 4.33 13.26 4.58
CA ALA A 646 5.30 14.14 5.23
C ALA A 646 6.74 13.66 5.02
N LEU A 647 7.69 14.60 5.11
CA LEU A 647 9.13 14.36 5.16
C LEU A 647 9.80 15.34 6.14
N LYS A 648 10.65 14.82 7.03
CA LYS A 648 11.62 15.62 7.79
C LYS A 648 13.00 15.01 7.71
N TYR A 649 14.02 15.86 7.69
CA TYR A 649 15.43 15.46 7.62
C TYR A 649 16.24 16.18 8.69
N ASP A 650 16.97 15.42 9.50
CA ASP A 650 17.95 15.92 10.45
C ASP A 650 19.35 15.72 9.85
N LYS A 651 19.94 16.84 9.40
CA LYS A 651 21.28 16.86 8.82
C LYS A 651 22.39 16.39 9.78
N THR A 652 22.19 16.52 11.10
CA THR A 652 23.23 16.17 12.08
C THR A 652 23.38 14.65 12.23
N THR A 653 22.27 13.93 12.21
CA THR A 653 22.24 12.47 12.27
C THR A 653 22.14 11.83 10.89
N ARG A 654 21.85 12.63 9.85
CA ARG A 654 21.51 12.22 8.47
C ARG A 654 20.29 11.30 8.43
N ARG A 655 19.39 11.50 9.39
CA ARG A 655 18.16 10.75 9.54
C ARG A 655 17.05 11.47 8.80
N LEU A 656 16.31 10.74 7.98
CA LEU A 656 15.03 11.17 7.47
C LEU A 656 13.91 10.37 8.14
N VAL A 657 12.77 11.02 8.28
CA VAL A 657 11.54 10.36 8.68
C VAL A 657 10.43 10.75 7.72
N THR A 658 9.75 9.74 7.21
CA THR A 658 8.63 9.88 6.29
C THR A 658 7.37 9.29 6.87
N VAL A 659 6.23 9.85 6.46
CA VAL A 659 4.89 9.30 6.76
C VAL A 659 4.19 9.07 5.44
N GLY A 660 3.53 7.91 5.30
CA GLY A 660 2.79 7.56 4.10
C GLY A 660 1.31 7.28 4.37
N SER A 661 0.49 7.41 3.32
CA SER A 661 -0.91 6.97 3.32
C SER A 661 -1.06 5.44 3.40
N ASP A 662 0.05 4.71 3.39
CA ASP A 662 0.13 3.28 3.69
C ASP A 662 0.13 2.96 5.19
N CYS A 663 -0.07 3.94 6.06
CA CYS A 663 -0.10 3.75 7.52
C CYS A 663 1.25 3.37 8.13
N THR A 664 2.33 3.86 7.53
CA THR A 664 3.66 3.70 8.08
C THR A 664 4.36 5.03 8.29
N VAL A 665 5.13 5.08 9.38
CA VAL A 665 6.16 6.08 9.61
C VAL A 665 7.50 5.38 9.44
N THR A 666 8.34 5.81 8.53
CA THR A 666 9.62 5.14 8.24
C THR A 666 10.76 6.06 8.66
N SER A 667 11.64 5.58 9.54
CA SER A 667 12.90 6.24 9.86
C SER A 667 14.04 5.60 9.08
N LEU A 668 14.78 6.42 8.33
CA LEU A 668 15.87 5.97 7.48
C LEU A 668 17.10 6.84 7.71
N ARG A 669 18.29 6.25 7.61
CA ARG A 669 19.56 6.98 7.63
C ARG A 669 20.17 7.01 6.23
N LEU A 670 20.48 8.20 5.72
CA LEU A 670 21.24 8.33 4.48
C LEU A 670 22.70 7.97 4.72
N ASN A 671 23.21 6.98 3.98
CA ASN A 671 24.61 6.57 4.04
C ASN A 671 25.49 7.60 3.34
N SER A 672 26.77 7.73 3.73
CA SER A 672 27.70 8.69 3.12
C SER A 672 27.79 8.47 1.61
N VAL A 673 27.60 9.54 0.84
CA VAL A 673 27.47 9.50 -0.62
C VAL A 673 28.78 9.74 -1.33
#